data_AF-A0A3E4M5S8-F1
#
_entry.id   AF-A0A3E4M5S8-F1
#
_cell.length_a   1.000
_cell.length_b   1.000
_cell.length_c   1.000
_cell.angle_alpha   90.00
_cell.angle_beta   90.00
_cell.angle_gamma   90.00
#
_symmetry.space_group_name_H-M   'P 1'
#
loop_
_entity.id
_entity.type
_entity.pdbx_description
1 polymer ?
#
loop_
_entity_poly.entity_id
_entity_poly.type
_entity_poly.pdbx_seq_one_letter_code
_entity_poly.pdbx_strand_id
1 'polypeptide(L)'
;MKKKSIKLLVVLACVLMALGMAGCGKKAYKTFPEKYKLASVDVGGMTADEAKKALKTAVSKYKISVKLDDASFDMTAEDLGLKYNDKADLQELINAANKDKEPEKQIKLFKMDKSDELENALVDSYITAKTQSQSDAAAQSDTDTGANDGEQKTAATDTQSFDIRSIVPYRATIAYNADAGQFEGVDGVSGDAPVYDNAATNLTSAVKELKDKVELTSATGYVDGEKAADSDLVKKSLKEANAYLDVTVTCNFTPATGEAATETVGKDQIAQWLIVGNDGLSVSLDGENMATYCTELAKKHDVSKKKTGQFKTTGGSIINVPVASSGQTVDGNKLYEAIAEAINNKKSATVEAVYSEAKEEETGEYVTYGGNYCEVDLTNQMVYVYKNGELVVSSQCVTGCISKGHGTPTGVYSIFSRDKDRYLKGDGYKSWVNFFVPFNGGIGFHDASWRSTFGGNIYLYSGSHGCINMPYSAAKKLYENVTLDEKVIVYGGVDKVAGKAQSFGGSDSYNVTEGDVAFNLGVTAEDNAKLTYSSDNEGVVRVDENGNVTIAGVGTATITVKSEATTSYKAGSKTITITVNAKPQPNQTPSVTIGCGNKTVTEGDAPFSLGASASNGAGLSYQSSDPSVASVDGAGNVTIYRAGTVQITAIAGEMAGWNSASSSITVTVNQKPQPQPVTPTEPSEQPQQN
;
A
#
# COMPACT_ATOMS: atom_id res chain seq x y z
N MET A 1 -28.97 30.90 16.01
CA MET A 1 -29.17 31.55 17.34
C MET A 1 -27.89 31.45 18.16
N LYS A 2 -27.54 32.52 18.91
CA LYS A 2 -26.36 32.71 19.78
C LYS A 2 -24.97 32.51 19.12
N LYS A 3 -24.48 33.56 18.44
CA LYS A 3 -23.05 33.81 18.22
C LYS A 3 -22.32 33.83 19.57
N LYS A 4 -21.74 32.68 19.97
CA LYS A 4 -20.73 32.66 21.02
C LYS A 4 -19.42 33.09 20.37
N SER A 5 -18.99 34.30 20.71
CA SER A 5 -17.64 34.81 20.49
C SER A 5 -16.64 33.92 21.20
N ILE A 6 -16.15 32.88 20.51
CA ILE A 6 -14.99 32.12 20.93
C ILE A 6 -13.79 33.05 20.76
N LYS A 7 -13.22 33.46 21.90
CA LYS A 7 -11.98 34.23 21.97
C LYS A 7 -10.88 33.41 21.31
N LEU A 8 -10.40 33.89 20.15
CA LEU A 8 -9.27 33.35 19.41
C LEU A 8 -8.01 33.42 20.31
N LEU A 9 -7.71 32.31 20.97
CA LEU A 9 -6.48 32.13 21.76
C LEU A 9 -5.39 31.73 20.74
N VAL A 10 -4.69 32.73 20.21
CA VAL A 10 -3.63 32.51 19.22
C VAL A 10 -2.43 31.91 19.93
N VAL A 11 -2.20 30.62 19.69
CA VAL A 11 -1.05 29.88 20.22
C VAL A 11 0.22 30.31 19.47
N LEU A 12 1.19 30.69 20.29
CA LEU A 12 2.57 31.06 19.97
C LEU A 12 3.40 29.77 19.80
N ALA A 13 4.18 29.66 18.73
CA ALA A 13 5.22 28.64 18.62
C ALA A 13 6.47 29.20 17.93
N CYS A 14 7.13 30.15 18.60
CA CYS A 14 8.57 30.34 18.41
C CYS A 14 9.26 29.26 19.26
N VAL A 15 9.73 28.17 18.65
CA VAL A 15 10.60 27.21 19.36
C VAL A 15 11.96 27.90 19.56
N LEU A 16 12.14 28.53 20.72
CA LEU A 16 13.39 29.14 21.15
C LEU A 16 14.32 28.05 21.72
N MET A 17 15.29 27.60 20.91
CA MET A 17 16.52 26.98 21.42
C MET A 17 17.70 27.88 21.03
N ALA A 18 18.09 28.78 21.92
CA ALA A 18 19.38 29.47 21.85
C ALA A 18 20.10 29.35 23.20
N LEU A 19 21.30 28.80 23.17
CA LEU A 19 22.29 28.88 24.25
C LEU A 19 23.30 29.96 23.84
N GLY A 20 23.35 31.09 24.56
CA GLY A 20 24.37 32.11 24.36
C GLY A 20 24.21 33.33 25.27
N MET A 21 25.25 33.64 26.05
CA MET A 21 25.24 34.62 27.16
C MET A 21 25.19 36.11 26.72
N ALA A 22 24.78 36.92 27.71
CA ALA A 22 24.47 38.34 27.72
C ALA A 22 25.49 39.33 27.09
N GLY A 23 24.93 40.39 26.50
CA GLY A 23 25.62 41.66 26.22
C GLY A 23 24.62 42.80 26.00
N CYS A 24 24.38 43.63 27.02
CA CYS A 24 23.52 44.82 26.95
C CYS A 24 24.16 45.95 26.12
N GLY A 25 23.63 46.19 24.92
CA GLY A 25 23.86 47.39 24.12
C GLY A 25 22.88 47.47 22.95
N LYS A 26 22.44 48.66 22.55
CA LYS A 26 21.58 48.87 21.35
C LYS A 26 22.37 48.55 20.06
N LYS A 27 22.63 47.28 19.78
CA LYS A 27 23.06 46.80 18.46
C LYS A 27 21.82 46.38 17.68
N ALA A 28 21.67 46.88 16.45
CA ALA A 28 20.74 46.30 15.49
C ALA A 28 21.41 45.02 14.96
N TYR A 29 20.80 43.87 15.25
CA TYR A 29 21.34 42.59 14.81
C TYR A 29 21.07 42.43 13.31
N LYS A 30 22.07 42.00 12.54
CA LYS A 30 21.96 41.89 11.07
C LYS A 30 21.42 40.54 10.61
N THR A 31 21.63 39.51 11.42
CA THR A 31 21.32 38.12 11.07
C THR A 31 20.61 37.42 12.23
N PHE A 32 19.82 36.40 11.93
CA PHE A 32 19.29 35.51 12.95
C PHE A 32 20.42 34.80 13.72
N PRO A 33 20.19 34.42 14.99
CA PRO A 33 21.10 33.56 15.72
C PRO A 33 21.40 32.27 14.94
N GLU A 34 22.55 31.66 15.17
CA GLU A 34 22.87 30.36 14.56
C GLU A 34 21.81 29.31 14.93
N LYS A 35 21.49 28.43 13.98
CA LYS A 35 20.48 27.35 14.11
C LYS A 35 19.05 27.82 14.44
N TYR A 36 18.75 29.09 14.18
CA TYR A 36 17.40 29.64 14.40
C TYR A 36 16.44 29.18 13.31
N LYS A 37 15.22 28.79 13.70
CA LYS A 37 14.18 28.37 12.76
C LYS A 37 12.97 29.30 12.85
N LEU A 38 12.41 29.62 11.70
CA LEU A 38 11.11 30.26 11.59
C LEU A 38 10.13 29.26 10.99
N ALA A 39 9.09 28.91 11.76
CA ALA A 39 8.26 27.76 11.49
C ALA A 39 9.15 26.50 11.35
N SER A 40 9.22 25.90 10.17
CA SER A 40 10.08 24.75 9.89
C SER A 40 11.30 25.08 9.02
N VAL A 41 11.53 26.35 8.69
CA VAL A 41 12.63 26.80 7.81
C VAL A 41 13.83 27.22 8.65
N ASP A 42 15.00 26.63 8.37
CA ASP A 42 16.27 27.07 8.95
C ASP A 42 16.68 28.42 8.36
N VAL A 43 16.73 29.42 9.23
CA VAL A 43 17.15 30.78 8.90
C VAL A 43 18.38 31.20 9.72
N GLY A 44 19.03 30.25 10.40
CA GLY A 44 20.18 30.54 11.24
C GLY A 44 21.29 31.22 10.45
N GLY A 45 21.82 32.33 10.98
CA GLY A 45 22.86 33.12 10.31
C GLY A 45 22.37 33.92 9.10
N MET A 46 21.10 33.84 8.69
CA MET A 46 20.56 34.59 7.55
C MET A 46 20.23 36.03 7.90
N THR A 47 20.45 36.94 6.96
CA THR A 47 19.88 38.30 6.95
C THR A 47 18.37 38.26 6.70
N ALA A 48 17.68 39.40 6.91
CA ALA A 48 16.25 39.51 6.63
C ALA A 48 15.89 39.15 5.16
N ASP A 49 16.69 39.59 4.19
CA ASP A 49 16.43 39.31 2.77
C ASP A 49 16.67 37.84 2.40
N GLU A 50 17.71 37.23 2.96
CA GLU A 50 18.00 35.80 2.77
C GLU A 50 16.92 34.93 3.40
N ALA A 51 16.51 35.23 4.63
CA ALA A 51 15.41 34.55 5.31
C ALA A 51 14.09 34.72 4.55
N LYS A 52 13.80 35.91 4.01
CA LYS A 52 12.63 36.16 3.15
C LYS A 52 12.64 35.26 1.91
N LYS A 53 13.78 35.15 1.23
CA LYS A 53 13.93 34.29 0.04
C LYS A 53 13.76 32.81 0.40
N ALA A 54 14.35 32.37 1.51
CA ALA A 54 14.22 31.00 2.01
C ALA A 54 12.75 30.66 2.33
N LEU A 55 12.05 31.53 3.07
CA LEU A 55 10.63 31.36 3.41
C LEU A 55 9.73 31.34 2.17
N LYS A 56 9.96 32.20 1.18
CA LYS A 56 9.22 32.16 -0.10
C LYS A 56 9.41 30.84 -0.83
N THR A 57 10.65 30.35 -0.88
CA THR A 57 10.98 29.07 -1.53
C THR A 57 10.36 27.88 -0.80
N ALA A 58 10.33 27.94 0.54
CA ALA A 58 9.68 26.92 1.36
C ALA A 58 8.17 26.88 1.09
N VAL A 59 7.49 28.03 1.07
CA VAL A 59 6.05 28.11 0.74
C VAL A 59 5.77 27.59 -0.66
N SER A 60 6.56 27.94 -1.68
CA SER A 60 6.28 27.49 -3.06
C SER A 60 6.43 25.98 -3.27
N LYS A 61 7.16 25.30 -2.37
CA LYS A 61 7.36 23.84 -2.40
C LYS A 61 6.58 23.12 -1.30
N TYR A 62 5.75 23.85 -0.56
CA TYR A 62 5.12 23.32 0.63
C TYR A 62 4.03 22.31 0.26
N LYS A 63 4.08 21.18 0.98
CA LYS A 63 3.15 20.06 0.90
C LYS A 63 2.96 19.53 2.31
N ILE A 64 1.72 19.24 2.70
CA ILE A 64 1.38 18.63 3.97
C ILE A 64 0.58 17.35 3.74
N SER A 65 0.99 16.26 4.38
CA SER A 65 0.23 15.01 4.41
C SER A 65 -0.80 15.07 5.53
N VAL A 66 -2.08 14.99 5.15
CA VAL A 66 -3.24 15.09 6.03
C VAL A 66 -3.84 13.69 6.18
N LYS A 67 -4.01 13.25 7.43
CA LYS A 67 -4.89 12.13 7.76
C LYS A 67 -6.14 12.72 8.42
N LEU A 68 -7.29 12.63 7.76
CA LEU A 68 -8.57 13.05 8.32
C LEU A 68 -9.44 11.82 8.48
N ASP A 69 -9.79 11.50 9.73
CA ASP A 69 -10.51 10.28 10.09
C ASP A 69 -9.81 9.02 9.54
N ASP A 70 -10.42 8.35 8.57
CA ASP A 70 -9.93 7.13 7.94
C ASP A 70 -9.32 7.36 6.55
N ALA A 71 -9.30 8.60 6.04
CA ALA A 71 -8.69 8.93 4.76
C ALA A 71 -7.35 9.65 4.93
N SER A 72 -6.43 9.42 4.00
CA SER A 72 -5.13 10.12 3.92
C SER A 72 -4.96 10.74 2.55
N PHE A 73 -4.51 11.99 2.51
CA PHE A 73 -4.28 12.74 1.28
C PHE A 73 -3.24 13.83 1.51
N ASP A 74 -2.72 14.40 0.43
CA ASP A 74 -1.77 15.50 0.50
C ASP A 74 -2.42 16.80 0.05
N MET A 75 -2.04 17.92 0.67
CA MET A 75 -2.43 19.27 0.26
C MET A 75 -1.19 20.10 -0.05
N THR A 76 -1.22 20.85 -1.14
CA THR A 76 -0.16 21.76 -1.59
C THR A 76 -0.39 23.19 -1.11
N ALA A 77 0.62 24.07 -1.27
CA ALA A 77 0.45 25.50 -0.99
C ALA A 77 -0.69 26.15 -1.80
N GLU A 78 -0.96 25.65 -3.01
CA GLU A 78 -2.06 26.13 -3.85
C GLU A 78 -3.41 25.75 -3.28
N ASP A 79 -3.61 24.47 -2.91
CA ASP A 79 -4.84 23.96 -2.28
C ASP A 79 -5.17 24.72 -0.99
N LEU A 80 -4.14 25.11 -0.24
CA LEU A 80 -4.24 25.83 1.03
C LEU A 80 -4.39 27.35 0.86
N GLY A 81 -4.24 27.88 -0.36
CA GLY A 81 -4.17 29.32 -0.63
C GLY A 81 -3.02 30.02 0.14
N LEU A 82 -1.96 29.27 0.46
CA LEU A 82 -0.86 29.71 1.32
C LEU A 82 0.13 30.58 0.54
N LYS A 83 0.40 31.78 1.04
CA LYS A 83 1.38 32.70 0.45
C LYS A 83 2.28 33.30 1.52
N TYR A 84 3.52 33.59 1.14
CA TYR A 84 4.41 34.39 1.99
C TYR A 84 3.84 35.81 2.17
N ASN A 85 3.88 36.34 3.39
CA ASN A 85 3.49 37.71 3.67
C ASN A 85 4.67 38.66 3.42
N ASP A 86 4.67 39.33 2.27
CA ASP A 86 5.71 40.31 1.92
C ASP A 86 5.86 41.48 2.90
N LYS A 87 4.88 41.70 3.78
CA LYS A 87 4.89 42.73 4.84
C LYS A 87 5.44 42.24 6.19
N ALA A 88 5.93 40.99 6.28
CA ALA A 88 6.50 40.47 7.52
C ALA A 88 7.80 41.22 7.91
N ASP A 89 7.85 41.77 9.11
CA ASP A 89 9.03 42.48 9.63
C ASP A 89 10.06 41.49 10.20
N LEU A 90 10.85 40.88 9.31
CA LEU A 90 11.89 39.93 9.72
C LEU A 90 12.99 40.59 10.55
N GLN A 91 13.16 41.91 10.45
CA GLN A 91 14.19 42.63 11.20
C GLN A 91 13.81 42.75 12.69
N GLU A 92 12.53 42.91 12.99
CA GLU A 92 12.02 42.81 14.36
C GLU A 92 12.24 41.40 14.93
N LEU A 93 11.99 40.33 14.14
CA LEU A 93 12.26 38.95 14.57
C LEU A 93 13.75 38.70 14.84
N ILE A 94 14.63 39.18 13.97
CA ILE A 94 16.09 39.11 14.18
C ILE A 94 16.48 39.78 15.50
N ASN A 95 15.95 40.96 15.76
CA ASN A 95 16.26 41.71 16.97
C ASN A 95 15.71 41.05 18.24
N ALA A 96 14.52 40.46 18.17
CA ALA A 96 13.89 39.74 19.26
C ALA A 96 14.66 38.44 19.58
N ALA A 97 14.95 37.64 18.54
CA ALA A 97 15.68 36.38 18.64
C ALA A 97 17.07 36.54 19.26
N ASN A 98 17.83 37.57 18.86
CA ASN A 98 19.18 37.80 19.40
C ASN A 98 19.19 38.42 20.81
N LYS A 99 18.04 38.88 21.31
CA LYS A 99 17.89 39.41 22.68
C LYS A 99 17.25 38.42 23.63
N ASP A 100 16.94 37.21 23.16
CA ASP A 100 16.13 36.22 23.85
C ASP A 100 14.82 36.81 24.39
N LYS A 101 14.16 37.63 23.56
CA LYS A 101 12.88 38.27 23.88
C LYS A 101 11.85 37.94 22.81
N GLU A 102 10.58 38.01 23.20
CA GLU A 102 9.49 38.03 22.23
C GLU A 102 9.48 39.35 21.44
N PRO A 103 9.04 39.33 20.16
CA PRO A 103 8.86 40.56 19.39
C PRO A 103 7.80 41.46 20.03
N GLU A 104 7.95 42.78 19.87
CA GLU A 104 7.04 43.77 20.46
C GLU A 104 5.65 43.73 19.79
N LYS A 105 5.59 43.22 18.55
CA LYS A 105 4.35 42.99 17.80
C LYS A 105 4.32 41.59 17.21
N GLN A 106 3.11 41.08 17.03
CA GLN A 106 2.90 39.82 16.34
C GLN A 106 3.21 39.97 14.85
N ILE A 107 4.17 39.17 14.35
CA ILE A 107 4.60 39.19 12.95
C ILE A 107 4.04 37.96 12.24
N LYS A 108 3.14 38.19 11.28
CA LYS A 108 2.55 37.12 10.46
C LYS A 108 3.48 36.83 9.27
N LEU A 109 4.15 35.69 9.28
CA LEU A 109 5.04 35.26 8.20
C LEU A 109 4.28 34.84 6.92
N PHE A 110 3.09 34.28 7.10
CA PHE A 110 2.26 33.75 6.01
C PHE A 110 0.88 34.37 6.01
N LYS A 111 0.26 34.43 4.83
CA LYS A 111 -1.14 34.78 4.63
C LYS A 111 -1.83 33.62 3.91
N MET A 112 -3.09 33.41 4.25
CA MET A 112 -3.97 32.50 3.53
C MET A 112 -5.07 33.36 2.95
N ASP A 113 -5.21 33.37 1.63
CA ASP A 113 -6.12 34.31 0.96
C ASP A 113 -7.60 34.01 1.29
N LYS A 114 -7.91 32.81 1.82
CA LYS A 114 -9.27 32.28 1.97
C LYS A 114 -9.41 31.39 3.21
N SER A 115 -9.30 31.95 4.42
CA SER A 115 -9.45 31.16 5.67
C SER A 115 -10.78 30.41 5.75
N ASP A 116 -11.83 31.01 5.22
CA ASP A 116 -13.21 30.50 5.30
C ASP A 116 -13.49 29.45 4.20
N GLU A 117 -12.61 29.33 3.20
CA GLU A 117 -12.67 28.26 2.20
C GLU A 117 -11.77 27.08 2.54
N LEU A 118 -10.93 27.17 3.59
CA LEU A 118 -10.03 26.07 3.96
C LEU A 118 -10.81 24.85 4.42
N GLU A 119 -11.95 25.05 5.09
CA GLU A 119 -12.84 23.94 5.43
C GLU A 119 -13.37 23.26 4.16
N ASN A 120 -13.83 24.04 3.17
CA ASN A 120 -14.26 23.50 1.88
C ASN A 120 -13.12 22.77 1.17
N ALA A 121 -11.92 23.35 1.11
CA ALA A 121 -10.76 22.70 0.48
C ALA A 121 -10.36 21.41 1.21
N LEU A 122 -10.39 21.38 2.55
CA LEU A 122 -10.13 20.19 3.34
C LEU A 122 -11.19 19.11 3.06
N VAL A 123 -12.47 19.49 3.05
CA VAL A 123 -13.60 18.59 2.80
C VAL A 123 -13.58 18.08 1.36
N ASP A 124 -13.31 18.92 0.37
CA ASP A 124 -13.20 18.55 -1.04
C ASP A 124 -12.00 17.58 -1.25
N SER A 125 -10.87 17.82 -0.57
CA SER A 125 -9.72 16.90 -0.57
C SER A 125 -10.06 15.56 0.09
N TYR A 126 -10.79 15.59 1.21
CA TYR A 126 -11.27 14.39 1.90
C TYR A 126 -12.26 13.58 1.06
N ILE A 127 -13.23 14.25 0.42
CA ILE A 127 -14.19 13.65 -0.51
C ILE A 127 -13.45 12.98 -1.67
N THR A 128 -12.44 13.66 -2.21
CA THR A 128 -11.58 13.10 -3.26
C THR A 128 -10.87 11.84 -2.80
N ALA A 129 -10.25 11.87 -1.61
CA ALA A 129 -9.56 10.72 -1.02
C ALA A 129 -10.51 9.54 -0.70
N LYS A 130 -11.71 9.83 -0.22
CA LYS A 130 -12.77 8.85 0.06
C LYS A 130 -13.33 8.22 -1.21
N THR A 131 -13.53 9.02 -2.25
CA THR A 131 -13.90 8.50 -3.57
C THR A 131 -12.85 7.50 -4.05
N GLN A 132 -11.57 7.89 -3.98
CA GLN A 132 -10.46 7.04 -4.41
C GLN A 132 -10.45 5.72 -3.63
N SER A 133 -10.61 5.79 -2.30
CA SER A 133 -10.61 4.60 -1.44
C SER A 133 -11.76 3.65 -1.76
N GLN A 134 -12.94 4.15 -2.12
CA GLN A 134 -14.08 3.31 -2.52
C GLN A 134 -13.88 2.65 -3.88
N SER A 135 -13.30 3.36 -4.85
CA SER A 135 -12.93 2.79 -6.15
C SER A 135 -11.87 1.69 -6.01
N ASP A 136 -10.90 1.89 -5.11
CA ASP A 136 -9.85 0.92 -4.82
C ASP A 136 -10.41 -0.32 -4.06
N ALA A 137 -11.33 -0.10 -3.11
CA ALA A 137 -11.98 -1.17 -2.36
C ALA A 137 -12.90 -2.04 -3.23
N ALA A 138 -13.64 -1.47 -4.19
CA ALA A 138 -14.43 -2.23 -5.15
C ALA A 138 -13.55 -3.10 -6.09
N ALA A 139 -12.29 -2.72 -6.28
CA ALA A 139 -11.30 -3.54 -6.99
C ALA A 139 -10.66 -4.64 -6.11
N GLN A 140 -10.79 -4.54 -4.78
CA GLN A 140 -10.22 -5.48 -3.81
C GLN A 140 -11.26 -6.40 -3.13
N SER A 141 -12.52 -6.00 -3.02
CA SER A 141 -13.56 -6.70 -2.23
C SER A 141 -14.06 -8.00 -2.84
N ASP A 142 -13.70 -8.34 -4.08
CA ASP A 142 -13.97 -9.67 -4.65
C ASP A 142 -12.97 -10.75 -4.15
N THR A 143 -12.10 -10.42 -3.18
CA THR A 143 -11.17 -11.38 -2.54
C THR A 143 -11.67 -12.03 -1.26
N ASP A 144 -12.87 -11.70 -0.76
CA ASP A 144 -13.38 -12.33 0.46
C ASP A 144 -14.92 -12.37 0.53
N THR A 145 -15.53 -13.35 -0.14
CA THR A 145 -16.79 -13.94 0.35
C THR A 145 -16.73 -15.46 0.21
N GLY A 146 -16.21 -16.09 1.26
CA GLY A 146 -16.50 -17.48 1.55
C GLY A 146 -18.01 -17.68 1.67
N ALA A 147 -18.49 -18.73 0.99
CA ALA A 147 -19.89 -19.12 0.93
C ALA A 147 -20.52 -19.31 2.32
N ASN A 148 -21.74 -18.77 2.48
CA ASN A 148 -22.79 -19.47 3.21
C ASN A 148 -24.04 -19.49 2.31
N ASP A 149 -24.53 -20.70 2.10
CA ASP A 149 -25.61 -21.07 1.19
C ASP A 149 -26.96 -20.46 1.55
N GLY A 150 -27.76 -20.24 0.51
CA GLY A 150 -29.20 -20.47 0.55
C GLY A 150 -30.09 -19.25 0.78
N GLU A 151 -30.32 -18.46 -0.27
CA GLU A 151 -31.68 -18.10 -0.70
C GLU A 151 -31.64 -17.31 -2.00
N GLN A 152 -32.41 -17.78 -2.98
CA GLN A 152 -32.63 -17.14 -4.27
C GLN A 152 -33.41 -15.84 -4.05
N LYS A 153 -32.70 -14.72 -3.96
CA LYS A 153 -33.28 -13.38 -4.06
C LYS A 153 -32.61 -12.66 -5.23
N THR A 154 -33.42 -12.32 -6.21
CA THR A 154 -33.10 -11.32 -7.25
C THR A 154 -32.62 -10.04 -6.58
N ALA A 155 -31.31 -9.88 -6.48
CA ALA A 155 -30.68 -8.68 -5.96
C ALA A 155 -30.13 -7.90 -7.15
N ALA A 156 -30.73 -6.75 -7.42
CA ALA A 156 -30.14 -5.72 -8.25
C ALA A 156 -28.71 -5.47 -7.75
N THR A 157 -27.75 -5.56 -8.66
CA THR A 157 -26.37 -5.15 -8.47
C THR A 157 -26.34 -3.64 -8.25
N ASP A 158 -26.54 -3.23 -7.01
CA ASP A 158 -26.44 -1.85 -6.58
C ASP A 158 -24.97 -1.54 -6.29
N THR A 159 -24.19 -1.36 -7.36
CA THR A 159 -22.84 -0.81 -7.24
C THR A 159 -23.01 0.68 -6.97
N GLN A 160 -22.98 1.04 -5.68
CA GLN A 160 -23.24 2.40 -5.21
C GLN A 160 -22.36 3.40 -5.95
N SER A 161 -22.99 4.30 -6.71
CA SER A 161 -22.34 5.51 -7.19
C SER A 161 -21.92 6.33 -5.97
N PHE A 162 -20.68 6.84 -5.99
CA PHE A 162 -20.23 7.77 -4.96
C PHE A 162 -21.12 9.01 -4.98
N ASP A 163 -22.02 9.12 -4.01
CA ASP A 163 -22.86 10.30 -3.79
C ASP A 163 -22.21 11.13 -2.69
N ILE A 164 -21.84 12.39 -3.00
CA ILE A 164 -21.33 13.34 -2.02
C ILE A 164 -22.25 13.49 -0.81
N ARG A 165 -23.56 13.29 -0.99
CA ARG A 165 -24.54 13.35 0.10
C ARG A 165 -24.37 12.23 1.12
N SER A 166 -23.62 11.19 0.81
CA SER A 166 -23.21 10.18 1.80
C SER A 166 -22.15 10.70 2.79
N ILE A 167 -21.41 11.76 2.44
CA ILE A 167 -20.33 12.35 3.25
C ILE A 167 -20.73 13.71 3.81
N VAL A 168 -21.38 14.55 3.00
CA VAL A 168 -21.87 15.88 3.38
C VAL A 168 -23.32 16.05 2.92
N PRO A 169 -24.28 15.32 3.53
CA PRO A 169 -25.69 15.34 3.13
C PRO A 169 -26.31 16.74 3.14
N TYR A 170 -25.76 17.64 3.95
CA TYR A 170 -26.25 19.00 4.15
C TYR A 170 -25.85 19.99 3.04
N ARG A 171 -24.88 19.68 2.17
CA ARG A 171 -24.49 20.60 1.08
C ARG A 171 -25.50 20.52 -0.06
N ALA A 172 -25.86 21.68 -0.62
CA ALA A 172 -26.68 21.74 -1.82
C ALA A 172 -25.85 21.37 -3.06
N THR A 173 -26.48 20.72 -4.03
CA THR A 173 -25.81 20.25 -5.26
C THR A 173 -26.62 20.64 -6.50
N ILE A 174 -26.14 20.24 -7.68
CA ILE A 174 -26.92 20.27 -8.93
C ILE A 174 -27.19 18.85 -9.43
N ALA A 175 -28.28 18.68 -10.18
CA ALA A 175 -28.59 17.42 -10.88
C ALA A 175 -29.30 17.72 -12.20
N TYR A 176 -29.18 16.82 -13.18
CA TYR A 176 -29.95 16.92 -14.42
C TYR A 176 -31.37 16.40 -14.20
N ASN A 177 -32.36 17.23 -14.48
CA ASN A 177 -33.78 16.85 -14.48
C ASN A 177 -34.20 16.55 -15.92
N ALA A 178 -34.45 15.27 -16.20
CA ALA A 178 -34.82 14.80 -17.54
C ALA A 178 -36.19 15.33 -18.00
N ASP A 179 -37.15 15.47 -17.09
CA ASP A 179 -38.51 15.96 -17.41
C ASP A 179 -38.50 17.45 -17.78
N ALA A 180 -37.71 18.24 -17.06
CA ALA A 180 -37.49 19.65 -17.37
C ALA A 180 -36.46 19.86 -18.50
N GLY A 181 -35.67 18.84 -18.81
CA GLY A 181 -34.55 18.89 -19.72
C GLY A 181 -33.48 19.90 -19.29
N GLN A 182 -33.24 20.12 -18.00
CA GLN A 182 -32.23 21.10 -17.55
C GLN A 182 -31.61 20.67 -16.22
N PHE A 183 -30.44 21.22 -15.91
CA PHE A 183 -29.90 21.12 -14.57
C PHE A 183 -30.69 22.01 -13.60
N GLU A 184 -30.96 21.47 -12.43
CA GLU A 184 -31.62 22.15 -11.33
C GLU A 184 -30.84 21.99 -10.02
N GLY A 185 -31.05 22.93 -9.11
CA GLY A 185 -30.45 22.89 -7.78
C GLY A 185 -31.19 21.90 -6.90
N VAL A 186 -30.46 21.11 -6.14
CA VAL A 186 -31.00 20.16 -5.19
C VAL A 186 -30.56 20.54 -3.80
N ASP A 187 -31.54 20.74 -2.91
CA ASP A 187 -31.31 21.11 -1.52
C ASP A 187 -30.50 20.04 -0.78
N GLY A 188 -29.69 20.50 0.17
CA GLY A 188 -29.08 19.64 1.17
C GLY A 188 -30.11 19.13 2.18
N VAL A 189 -29.76 18.03 2.84
CA VAL A 189 -30.57 17.35 3.85
C VAL A 189 -30.03 17.68 5.24
N SER A 190 -30.90 18.19 6.12
CA SER A 190 -30.53 18.40 7.53
C SER A 190 -30.41 17.08 8.27
N GLY A 191 -29.47 16.99 9.21
CA GLY A 191 -29.30 15.82 10.05
C GLY A 191 -27.97 15.80 10.78
N ASP A 192 -27.71 14.69 11.48
CA ASP A 192 -26.41 14.44 12.07
C ASP A 192 -25.39 14.12 10.97
N ALA A 193 -24.32 14.90 10.91
CA ALA A 193 -23.28 14.79 9.89
C ALA A 193 -21.90 15.09 10.48
N PRO A 194 -20.81 14.70 9.78
CA PRO A 194 -19.48 15.17 10.11
C PRO A 194 -19.37 16.71 10.00
N VAL A 195 -18.75 17.33 11.01
CA VAL A 195 -18.46 18.75 11.11
C VAL A 195 -16.94 18.94 11.19
N TYR A 196 -16.41 19.81 10.34
CA TYR A 196 -14.97 19.90 10.09
C TYR A 196 -14.30 21.16 10.66
N ASP A 197 -15.05 22.06 11.33
CA ASP A 197 -14.56 23.29 11.97
C ASP A 197 -13.24 23.11 12.73
N ASN A 198 -13.19 22.10 13.61
CA ASN A 198 -12.02 21.81 14.44
C ASN A 198 -10.86 21.28 13.58
N ALA A 199 -11.16 20.40 12.62
CA ALA A 199 -10.17 19.86 11.69
C ALA A 199 -9.54 20.97 10.85
N ALA A 200 -10.35 21.88 10.29
CA ALA A 200 -9.89 23.04 9.52
C ALA A 200 -9.05 24.02 10.38
N THR A 201 -9.46 24.25 11.64
CA THR A 201 -8.70 25.07 12.59
C THR A 201 -7.33 24.46 12.91
N ASN A 202 -7.28 23.16 13.12
CA ASN A 202 -6.04 22.43 13.40
C ASN A 202 -5.14 22.36 12.17
N LEU A 203 -5.70 22.15 10.98
CA LEU A 203 -4.97 22.23 9.70
C LEU A 203 -4.35 23.62 9.53
N THR A 204 -5.13 24.68 9.74
CA THR A 204 -4.64 26.08 9.68
C THR A 204 -3.42 26.27 10.58
N SER A 205 -3.45 25.68 11.77
CA SER A 205 -2.35 25.80 12.74
C SER A 205 -1.10 25.04 12.28
N ALA A 206 -1.27 23.81 11.77
CA ALA A 206 -0.17 23.03 11.19
C ALA A 206 0.47 23.71 9.98
N VAL A 207 -0.34 24.30 9.10
CA VAL A 207 0.09 25.02 7.90
C VAL A 207 0.86 26.29 8.25
N LYS A 208 0.44 27.04 9.27
CA LYS A 208 1.20 28.21 9.77
C LYS A 208 2.59 27.86 10.31
N GLU A 209 2.76 26.62 10.77
CA GLU A 209 4.03 26.07 11.25
C GLU A 209 4.82 25.35 10.13
N LEU A 210 4.29 25.30 8.91
CA LEU A 210 4.83 24.55 7.78
C LEU A 210 5.15 23.09 8.15
N LYS A 211 4.27 22.43 8.90
CA LYS A 211 4.41 20.99 9.20
C LYS A 211 4.30 20.16 7.93
N ASP A 212 5.06 19.08 7.87
CA ASP A 212 5.02 18.08 6.80
C ASP A 212 3.83 17.14 6.92
N LYS A 213 3.29 16.94 8.13
CA LYS A 213 2.11 16.09 8.38
C LYS A 213 1.18 16.62 9.46
N VAL A 214 -0.09 16.25 9.38
CA VAL A 214 -1.11 16.49 10.43
C VAL A 214 -2.14 15.37 10.45
N GLU A 215 -2.54 14.99 11.66
CA GLU A 215 -3.68 14.08 11.89
C GLU A 215 -4.84 14.89 12.45
N LEU A 216 -6.01 14.72 11.84
CA LEU A 216 -7.23 15.46 12.07
C LEU A 216 -8.39 14.48 12.26
N THR A 217 -9.41 14.93 12.97
CA THR A 217 -10.66 14.17 13.14
C THR A 217 -11.84 15.10 12.94
N SER A 218 -12.88 14.61 12.29
CA SER A 218 -14.18 15.28 12.26
C SER A 218 -14.93 15.04 13.57
N ALA A 219 -15.87 15.93 13.88
CA ALA A 219 -16.82 15.73 14.97
C ALA A 219 -18.19 15.40 14.38
N THR A 220 -18.99 14.58 15.04
CA THR A 220 -20.41 14.43 14.67
C THR A 220 -21.22 15.56 15.27
N GLY A 221 -22.04 16.22 14.45
CA GLY A 221 -22.94 17.27 14.90
C GLY A 221 -24.14 17.42 13.98
N TYR A 222 -25.18 18.07 14.48
CA TYR A 222 -26.35 18.38 13.67
C TYR A 222 -26.08 19.57 12.75
N VAL A 223 -26.30 19.40 11.45
CA VAL A 223 -26.12 20.44 10.43
C VAL A 223 -27.44 20.68 9.70
N ASP A 224 -27.78 21.94 9.49
CA ASP A 224 -28.93 22.33 8.67
C ASP A 224 -28.59 22.17 7.18
N GLY A 225 -29.51 21.58 6.41
CA GLY A 225 -29.38 21.45 4.96
C GLY A 225 -29.39 22.80 4.26
N GLU A 226 -28.37 23.04 3.43
CA GLU A 226 -28.25 24.22 2.59
C GLU A 226 -29.36 24.24 1.54
N LYS A 227 -30.00 25.40 1.38
CA LYS A 227 -30.97 25.62 0.31
C LYS A 227 -30.25 25.95 -0.99
N ALA A 228 -30.51 25.16 -2.03
CA ALA A 228 -29.91 25.33 -3.34
C ALA A 228 -30.19 26.72 -3.94
N ALA A 229 -31.40 27.23 -3.70
CA ALA A 229 -31.81 28.57 -4.13
C ALA A 229 -31.00 29.70 -3.46
N ASP A 230 -30.45 29.47 -2.27
CA ASP A 230 -29.69 30.47 -1.51
C ASP A 230 -28.19 30.38 -1.79
N SER A 231 -27.71 29.25 -2.30
CA SER A 231 -26.30 28.98 -2.56
C SER A 231 -25.78 29.68 -3.83
N ASP A 232 -24.81 30.59 -3.67
CA ASP A 232 -24.18 31.26 -4.81
C ASP A 232 -23.31 30.30 -5.66
N LEU A 233 -22.78 29.25 -5.03
CA LEU A 233 -22.05 28.19 -5.73
C LEU A 233 -23.00 27.40 -6.65
N VAL A 234 -24.16 26.97 -6.13
CA VAL A 234 -25.18 26.27 -6.94
C VAL A 234 -25.65 27.15 -8.10
N LYS A 235 -25.94 28.44 -7.87
CA LYS A 235 -26.34 29.36 -8.94
C LYS A 235 -25.29 29.47 -10.05
N LYS A 236 -24.00 29.57 -9.68
CA LYS A 236 -22.90 29.61 -10.63
C LYS A 236 -22.82 28.31 -11.43
N SER A 237 -22.89 27.17 -10.76
CA SER A 237 -22.86 25.84 -11.37
C SER A 237 -24.03 25.59 -12.32
N LEU A 238 -25.26 25.96 -11.94
CA LEU A 238 -26.44 25.84 -12.80
C LEU A 238 -26.32 26.68 -14.07
N LYS A 239 -25.82 27.91 -13.95
CA LYS A 239 -25.58 28.77 -15.12
C LYS A 239 -24.57 28.14 -16.07
N GLU A 240 -23.50 27.58 -15.52
CA GLU A 240 -22.46 26.92 -16.32
C GLU A 240 -22.97 25.63 -16.99
N ALA A 241 -23.67 24.77 -16.23
CA ALA A 241 -24.22 23.50 -16.70
C ALA A 241 -25.26 23.68 -17.80
N ASN A 242 -26.24 24.59 -17.60
CA ASN A 242 -27.31 24.79 -18.56
C ASN A 242 -26.84 25.50 -19.84
N ALA A 243 -25.76 26.28 -19.79
CA ALA A 243 -25.18 26.87 -20.99
C ALA A 243 -24.62 25.83 -21.98
N TYR A 244 -24.28 24.62 -21.54
CA TYR A 244 -23.93 23.51 -22.44
C TYR A 244 -25.16 22.99 -23.20
N LEU A 245 -26.33 22.97 -22.56
CA LEU A 245 -27.57 22.44 -23.13
C LEU A 245 -28.17 23.34 -24.22
N ASP A 246 -27.77 24.61 -24.27
CA ASP A 246 -28.16 25.56 -25.32
C ASP A 246 -27.37 25.39 -26.62
N VAL A 247 -26.36 24.52 -26.63
CA VAL A 247 -25.52 24.26 -27.82
C VAL A 247 -26.22 23.30 -28.78
N THR A 248 -26.08 23.57 -30.07
CA THR A 248 -26.42 22.65 -31.15
C THR A 248 -25.26 22.59 -32.14
N VAL A 249 -24.76 21.40 -32.43
CA VAL A 249 -23.72 21.18 -33.43
C VAL A 249 -24.31 20.45 -34.63
N THR A 250 -24.29 21.07 -35.80
CA THR A 250 -24.70 20.45 -37.06
C THR A 250 -23.48 19.85 -37.74
N CYS A 251 -23.49 18.55 -38.02
CA CYS A 251 -22.40 17.84 -38.68
C CYS A 251 -22.78 17.53 -40.13
N ASN A 252 -22.05 18.10 -41.09
CA ASN A 252 -22.27 17.89 -42.52
C ASN A 252 -21.29 16.87 -43.07
N PHE A 253 -21.81 15.91 -43.84
CA PHE A 253 -21.06 14.86 -44.50
C PHE A 253 -21.21 15.01 -46.01
N THR A 254 -20.13 15.45 -46.67
CA THR A 254 -20.08 15.70 -48.11
C THR A 254 -18.93 14.92 -48.77
N PRO A 255 -19.05 13.59 -48.91
CA PRO A 255 -18.00 12.81 -49.53
C PRO A 255 -17.92 13.10 -51.04
N ALA A 256 -16.73 12.93 -51.63
CA ALA A 256 -16.49 13.01 -53.07
C ALA A 256 -17.23 11.90 -53.84
N THR A 257 -17.51 10.78 -53.19
CA THR A 257 -18.28 9.65 -53.73
C THR A 257 -19.30 9.17 -52.70
N GLY A 258 -20.58 9.06 -53.08
CA GLY A 258 -21.66 8.66 -52.18
C GLY A 258 -22.72 9.75 -52.03
N GLU A 259 -23.62 9.57 -51.07
CA GLU A 259 -24.68 10.54 -50.76
C GLU A 259 -24.24 11.48 -49.63
N ALA A 260 -24.57 12.77 -49.77
CA ALA A 260 -24.35 13.73 -48.71
C ALA A 260 -25.40 13.55 -47.59
N ALA A 261 -25.00 13.79 -46.35
CA ALA A 261 -25.87 13.69 -45.18
C ALA A 261 -25.60 14.80 -44.17
N THR A 262 -26.57 15.04 -43.29
CA THR A 262 -26.41 15.97 -42.16
C THR A 262 -26.95 15.31 -40.90
N GLU A 263 -26.22 15.47 -39.81
CA GLU A 263 -26.56 14.95 -38.48
C GLU A 263 -26.53 16.11 -37.48
N THR A 264 -27.25 15.99 -36.36
CA THR A 264 -27.29 17.06 -35.35
C THR A 264 -27.04 16.51 -33.97
N VAL A 265 -26.08 17.11 -33.28
CA VAL A 265 -25.80 16.91 -31.86
C VAL A 265 -26.48 18.04 -31.10
N GLY A 266 -27.64 17.74 -30.55
CA GLY A 266 -28.46 18.69 -29.80
C GLY A 266 -28.48 18.42 -28.30
N LYS A 267 -29.30 19.19 -27.60
CA LYS A 267 -29.51 19.17 -26.15
C LYS A 267 -29.59 17.76 -25.54
N ASP A 268 -30.39 16.87 -26.10
CA ASP A 268 -30.62 15.53 -25.52
C ASP A 268 -29.35 14.66 -25.57
N GLN A 269 -28.55 14.81 -26.62
CA GLN A 269 -27.28 14.10 -26.74
C GLN A 269 -26.21 14.73 -25.85
N ILE A 270 -26.16 16.07 -25.76
CA ILE A 270 -25.22 16.79 -24.90
C ILE A 270 -25.50 16.52 -23.42
N ALA A 271 -26.78 16.44 -23.02
CA ALA A 271 -27.17 16.11 -21.66
C ALA A 271 -26.62 14.74 -21.21
N GLN A 272 -26.57 13.76 -22.12
CA GLN A 272 -25.98 12.44 -21.85
C GLN A 272 -24.47 12.48 -21.65
N TRP A 273 -23.80 13.53 -22.13
CA TRP A 273 -22.36 13.71 -21.98
C TRP A 273 -21.99 14.64 -20.83
N LEU A 274 -22.95 15.33 -20.20
CA LEU A 274 -22.63 16.22 -19.09
C LEU A 274 -22.52 15.45 -17.79
N ILE A 275 -21.37 15.58 -17.14
CA ILE A 275 -21.05 14.91 -15.90
C ILE A 275 -21.01 15.93 -14.77
N VAL A 276 -21.80 15.70 -13.71
CA VAL A 276 -21.61 16.41 -12.43
C VAL A 276 -20.42 15.78 -11.67
N GLY A 277 -19.55 16.65 -11.15
CA GLY A 277 -18.40 16.30 -10.34
C GLY A 277 -18.78 15.72 -8.98
N ASN A 278 -17.81 15.13 -8.29
CA ASN A 278 -18.03 14.58 -6.95
C ASN A 278 -18.24 15.64 -5.88
N ASP A 279 -17.93 16.89 -6.17
CA ASP A 279 -18.31 18.05 -5.34
C ASP A 279 -19.82 18.35 -5.43
N GLY A 280 -20.56 17.67 -6.33
CA GLY A 280 -21.96 17.93 -6.61
C GLY A 280 -22.21 19.26 -7.36
N LEU A 281 -21.16 19.94 -7.84
CA LEU A 281 -21.23 21.32 -8.32
C LEU A 281 -20.48 21.55 -9.64
N SER A 282 -19.32 20.95 -9.85
CA SER A 282 -18.58 21.10 -11.11
C SER A 282 -19.26 20.30 -12.23
N VAL A 283 -19.12 20.77 -13.47
CA VAL A 283 -19.63 20.08 -14.65
C VAL A 283 -18.53 19.93 -15.68
N SER A 284 -18.42 18.74 -16.28
CA SER A 284 -17.47 18.44 -17.35
C SER A 284 -18.14 17.63 -18.45
N LEU A 285 -17.53 17.61 -19.65
CA LEU A 285 -17.95 16.71 -20.71
C LEU A 285 -17.37 15.32 -20.56
N ASP A 286 -18.18 14.34 -20.91
CA ASP A 286 -17.78 12.96 -21.07
C ASP A 286 -17.14 12.75 -22.45
N GLY A 287 -15.85 13.07 -22.54
CA GLY A 287 -15.09 12.87 -23.78
C GLY A 287 -15.13 11.43 -24.29
N GLU A 288 -15.41 10.45 -23.42
CA GLU A 288 -15.44 9.02 -23.74
C GLU A 288 -16.68 8.66 -24.58
N ASN A 289 -17.86 8.98 -24.04
CA ASN A 289 -19.13 8.79 -24.74
C ASN A 289 -19.22 9.69 -26.00
N MET A 290 -18.61 10.87 -25.96
CA MET A 290 -18.48 11.73 -27.14
C MET A 290 -17.62 11.11 -28.23
N ALA A 291 -16.43 10.59 -27.90
CA ALA A 291 -15.56 9.92 -28.87
C ALA A 291 -16.22 8.67 -29.44
N THR A 292 -16.94 7.90 -28.62
CA THR A 292 -17.74 6.75 -29.03
C THR A 292 -18.78 7.13 -30.07
N TYR A 293 -19.57 8.17 -29.78
CA TYR A 293 -20.55 8.70 -30.70
C TYR A 293 -19.91 9.15 -32.03
N CYS A 294 -18.79 9.89 -31.97
CA CYS A 294 -18.09 10.35 -33.17
C CYS A 294 -17.52 9.19 -34.00
N THR A 295 -17.09 8.11 -33.34
CA THR A 295 -16.60 6.89 -33.99
C THR A 295 -17.71 6.20 -34.77
N GLU A 296 -18.85 5.96 -34.13
CA GLU A 296 -19.99 5.31 -34.78
C GLU A 296 -20.59 6.20 -35.88
N LEU A 297 -20.60 7.51 -35.67
CA LEU A 297 -21.02 8.48 -36.68
C LEU A 297 -20.07 8.50 -37.89
N ALA A 298 -18.76 8.46 -37.66
CA ALA A 298 -17.76 8.35 -38.72
C ALA A 298 -17.88 7.03 -39.49
N LYS A 299 -18.05 5.90 -38.80
CA LYS A 299 -18.28 4.58 -39.43
C LYS A 299 -19.57 4.56 -40.26
N LYS A 300 -20.65 5.17 -39.77
CA LYS A 300 -21.95 5.25 -40.46
C LYS A 300 -21.83 5.97 -41.82
N HIS A 301 -20.98 6.98 -41.89
CA HIS A 301 -20.78 7.82 -43.08
C HIS A 301 -19.45 7.54 -43.82
N ASP A 302 -18.74 6.45 -43.47
CA ASP A 302 -17.52 5.99 -44.15
C ASP A 302 -17.89 5.38 -45.52
N VAL A 303 -17.34 5.94 -46.59
CA VAL A 303 -17.58 5.49 -47.98
C VAL A 303 -16.38 4.71 -48.56
N SER A 304 -15.41 4.34 -47.71
CA SER A 304 -14.25 3.55 -48.12
C SER A 304 -14.60 2.08 -48.37
N LYS A 305 -13.97 1.51 -49.40
CA LYS A 305 -13.93 0.05 -49.60
C LYS A 305 -12.74 -0.51 -48.83
N LYS A 306 -12.91 -1.68 -48.22
CA LYS A 306 -11.86 -2.33 -47.41
C LYS A 306 -11.40 -3.64 -48.04
N LYS A 307 -10.10 -3.90 -47.95
CA LYS A 307 -9.44 -5.18 -48.27
C LYS A 307 -8.79 -5.77 -47.01
N THR A 308 -8.32 -7.01 -47.10
CA THR A 308 -7.55 -7.65 -46.01
C THR A 308 -6.06 -7.46 -46.26
N GLY A 309 -5.35 -6.92 -45.26
CA GLY A 309 -3.89 -6.87 -45.19
C GLY A 309 -3.35 -7.84 -44.13
N GLN A 310 -2.05 -8.14 -44.20
CA GLN A 310 -1.37 -8.96 -43.20
C GLN A 310 -0.54 -8.06 -42.27
N PHE A 311 -0.64 -8.28 -40.96
CA PHE A 311 0.12 -7.55 -39.94
C PHE A 311 0.98 -8.54 -39.15
N LYS A 312 2.27 -8.22 -38.99
CA LYS A 312 3.20 -9.01 -38.18
C LYS A 312 3.28 -8.41 -36.78
N THR A 313 2.76 -9.15 -35.81
CA THR A 313 2.75 -8.76 -34.40
C THR A 313 4.15 -8.74 -33.79
N THR A 314 4.32 -8.03 -32.68
CA THR A 314 5.55 -8.03 -31.88
C THR A 314 5.96 -9.45 -31.45
N GLY A 315 4.98 -10.31 -31.13
CA GLY A 315 5.21 -11.72 -30.79
C GLY A 315 5.61 -12.61 -31.97
N GLY A 316 5.64 -12.07 -33.19
CA GLY A 316 6.04 -12.78 -34.42
C GLY A 316 4.92 -13.50 -35.17
N SER A 317 3.70 -13.52 -34.62
CA SER A 317 2.51 -14.05 -35.30
C SER A 317 2.04 -13.12 -36.42
N ILE A 318 1.47 -13.70 -37.48
CA ILE A 318 0.87 -12.97 -38.60
C ILE A 318 -0.65 -13.00 -38.45
N ILE A 319 -1.29 -11.84 -38.47
CA ILE A 319 -2.75 -11.68 -38.36
C ILE A 319 -3.32 -10.90 -39.54
N ASN A 320 -4.61 -11.07 -39.79
CA ASN A 320 -5.33 -10.32 -40.82
C ASN A 320 -5.91 -9.03 -40.23
N VAL A 321 -5.74 -7.91 -40.95
CA VAL A 321 -6.25 -6.60 -40.56
C VAL A 321 -7.03 -5.95 -41.71
N PRO A 322 -8.12 -5.22 -41.45
CA PRO A 322 -8.83 -4.46 -42.48
C PRO A 322 -8.00 -3.23 -42.90
N VAL A 323 -7.87 -3.02 -44.21
CA VAL A 323 -7.15 -1.88 -44.81
C VAL A 323 -8.05 -1.22 -45.86
N ALA A 324 -8.12 0.11 -45.89
CA ALA A 324 -8.85 0.80 -46.95
C ALA A 324 -8.19 0.55 -48.32
N SER A 325 -8.98 0.21 -49.33
CA SER A 325 -8.52 -0.03 -50.70
C SER A 325 -8.85 1.12 -51.65
N SER A 326 -9.93 1.86 -51.41
CA SER A 326 -10.37 3.00 -52.23
C SER A 326 -11.47 3.79 -51.52
N GLY A 327 -11.74 5.02 -51.94
CA GLY A 327 -12.79 5.87 -51.36
C GLY A 327 -12.30 6.64 -50.15
N GLN A 328 -13.24 7.22 -49.41
CA GLN A 328 -12.96 8.15 -48.33
C GLN A 328 -13.44 7.63 -46.99
N THR A 329 -12.57 7.71 -45.99
CA THR A 329 -12.92 7.43 -44.60
C THR A 329 -13.13 8.74 -43.86
N VAL A 330 -14.25 8.85 -43.15
CA VAL A 330 -14.50 9.99 -42.26
C VAL A 330 -13.50 9.95 -41.11
N ASP A 331 -12.85 11.08 -40.87
CA ASP A 331 -11.97 11.29 -39.74
C ASP A 331 -12.80 11.56 -38.46
N GLY A 332 -13.05 10.49 -37.70
CA GLY A 332 -13.79 10.57 -36.45
C GLY A 332 -13.11 11.44 -35.39
N ASN A 333 -11.80 11.66 -35.48
CA ASN A 333 -11.05 12.47 -34.53
C ASN A 333 -11.26 13.94 -34.79
N LYS A 334 -11.15 14.36 -36.05
CA LYS A 334 -11.47 15.73 -36.45
C LYS A 334 -12.92 16.08 -36.16
N LEU A 335 -13.81 15.10 -36.31
CA LEU A 335 -15.22 15.24 -35.92
C LEU A 335 -15.38 15.44 -34.42
N TYR A 336 -14.73 14.60 -33.60
CA TYR A 336 -14.71 14.75 -32.14
C TYR A 336 -14.13 16.09 -31.70
N GLU A 337 -12.96 16.48 -32.21
CA GLU A 337 -12.30 17.76 -31.89
C GLU A 337 -13.24 18.94 -32.13
N ALA A 338 -13.86 18.99 -33.31
CA ALA A 338 -14.74 20.09 -33.69
C ALA A 338 -16.05 20.12 -32.88
N ILE A 339 -16.66 18.96 -32.60
CA ILE A 339 -17.85 18.86 -31.74
C ILE A 339 -17.50 19.26 -30.30
N ALA A 340 -16.41 18.72 -29.75
CA ALA A 340 -15.96 19.01 -28.39
C ALA A 340 -15.58 20.49 -28.21
N GLU A 341 -14.92 21.11 -29.20
CA GLU A 341 -14.60 22.53 -29.19
C GLU A 341 -15.87 23.38 -29.14
N ALA A 342 -16.86 23.10 -30.00
CA ALA A 342 -18.13 23.83 -30.03
C ALA A 342 -18.87 23.75 -28.69
N ILE A 343 -18.95 22.55 -28.10
CA ILE A 343 -19.64 22.32 -26.83
C ILE A 343 -18.87 22.94 -25.66
N ASN A 344 -17.55 22.78 -25.58
CA ASN A 344 -16.72 23.39 -24.53
C ASN A 344 -16.78 24.92 -24.53
N ASN A 345 -16.79 25.52 -25.72
CA ASN A 345 -16.95 26.95 -25.92
C ASN A 345 -18.41 27.43 -25.73
N LYS A 346 -19.35 26.52 -25.46
CA LYS A 346 -20.78 26.81 -25.25
C LYS A 346 -21.37 27.58 -26.43
N LYS A 347 -20.97 27.20 -27.64
CA LYS A 347 -21.31 27.91 -28.88
C LYS A 347 -21.73 26.94 -29.97
N SER A 348 -22.97 27.07 -30.43
CA SER A 348 -23.48 26.32 -31.57
C SER A 348 -22.64 26.55 -32.83
N ALA A 349 -22.42 25.49 -33.59
CA ALA A 349 -21.52 25.49 -34.74
C ALA A 349 -21.98 24.51 -35.82
N THR A 350 -21.51 24.74 -37.04
CA THR A 350 -21.57 23.77 -38.13
C THR A 350 -20.18 23.18 -38.32
N VAL A 351 -20.08 21.86 -38.31
CA VAL A 351 -18.86 21.09 -38.48
C VAL A 351 -18.94 20.35 -39.80
N GLU A 352 -18.00 20.61 -40.69
CA GLU A 352 -17.84 19.83 -41.92
C GLU A 352 -16.96 18.61 -41.61
N ALA A 353 -17.46 17.41 -41.93
CA ALA A 353 -16.71 16.18 -41.75
C ALA A 353 -15.43 16.21 -42.59
N VAL A 354 -14.30 15.91 -41.96
CA VAL A 354 -13.02 15.78 -42.63
C VAL A 354 -12.89 14.36 -43.16
N TYR A 355 -12.43 14.21 -44.40
CA TYR A 355 -12.23 12.93 -45.04
C TYR A 355 -10.74 12.67 -45.24
N SER A 356 -10.35 11.42 -45.02
CA SER A 356 -9.07 10.89 -45.46
C SER A 356 -9.29 9.99 -46.68
N GLU A 357 -8.52 10.22 -47.74
CA GLU A 357 -8.49 9.31 -48.88
C GLU A 357 -7.80 8.01 -48.48
N ALA A 358 -8.24 6.89 -49.05
CA ALA A 358 -7.47 5.67 -49.02
C ALA A 358 -6.05 5.96 -49.52
N LYS A 359 -5.05 5.82 -48.65
CA LYS A 359 -3.64 5.96 -49.02
C LYS A 359 -3.27 4.84 -49.99
N GLU A 360 -2.25 5.09 -50.82
CA GLU A 360 -1.67 4.05 -51.67
C GLU A 360 -1.40 2.78 -50.86
N GLU A 361 -1.58 1.62 -51.50
CA GLU A 361 -1.39 0.32 -50.87
C GLU A 361 -0.04 0.30 -50.14
N GLU A 362 -0.02 -0.17 -48.89
CA GLU A 362 1.24 -0.59 -48.31
C GLU A 362 1.81 -1.72 -49.20
N THR A 363 2.82 -1.40 -49.99
CA THR A 363 3.38 -2.29 -51.02
C THR A 363 4.35 -3.34 -50.44
N GLY A 364 4.53 -3.34 -49.13
CA GLY A 364 5.32 -4.33 -48.39
C GLY A 364 4.53 -5.62 -48.15
N GLU A 365 5.24 -6.68 -47.72
CA GLU A 365 4.62 -7.96 -47.32
C GLU A 365 3.65 -7.80 -46.14
N TYR A 366 3.92 -6.83 -45.25
CA TYR A 366 3.13 -6.56 -44.05
C TYR A 366 2.71 -5.09 -43.96
N VAL A 367 1.53 -4.86 -43.40
CA VAL A 367 1.04 -3.54 -42.99
C VAL A 367 1.86 -3.05 -41.81
N THR A 368 2.26 -1.79 -41.87
CA THR A 368 3.17 -1.12 -40.92
C THR A 368 2.57 0.14 -40.31
N TYR A 369 1.48 0.66 -40.88
CA TYR A 369 0.83 1.92 -40.46
C TYR A 369 1.83 3.09 -40.40
N GLY A 370 2.79 3.12 -41.32
CA GLY A 370 3.86 4.12 -41.33
C GLY A 370 4.80 4.07 -40.12
N GLY A 371 4.82 2.96 -39.38
CA GLY A 371 5.66 2.73 -38.22
C GLY A 371 5.18 3.37 -36.91
N ASN A 372 3.95 3.93 -36.87
CA ASN A 372 3.36 4.53 -35.68
C ASN A 372 2.04 3.84 -35.33
N TYR A 373 2.05 2.99 -34.30
CA TYR A 373 0.88 2.22 -33.88
C TYR A 373 1.07 1.66 -32.46
N CYS A 374 -0.04 1.26 -31.86
CA CYS A 374 -0.09 0.48 -30.64
C CYS A 374 -0.57 -0.95 -30.94
N GLU A 375 0.02 -1.92 -30.25
CA GLU A 375 -0.49 -3.29 -30.19
C GLU A 375 -1.04 -3.58 -28.80
N VAL A 376 -2.15 -4.30 -28.74
CA VAL A 376 -2.69 -4.91 -27.52
C VAL A 376 -2.79 -6.41 -27.73
N ASP A 377 -1.85 -7.13 -27.15
CA ASP A 377 -1.83 -8.59 -27.13
C ASP A 377 -2.65 -9.08 -25.93
N LEU A 378 -3.90 -9.48 -26.19
CA LEU A 378 -4.80 -9.99 -25.17
C LEU A 378 -4.39 -11.38 -24.66
N THR A 379 -3.61 -12.15 -25.43
CA THR A 379 -3.15 -13.48 -24.98
C THR A 379 -2.07 -13.32 -23.93
N ASN A 380 -1.07 -12.48 -24.21
CA ASN A 380 0.08 -12.27 -23.32
C ASN A 380 -0.14 -11.13 -22.32
N GLN A 381 -1.27 -10.42 -22.40
CA GLN A 381 -1.59 -9.22 -21.62
C GLN A 381 -0.48 -8.19 -21.69
N MET A 382 -0.12 -7.81 -22.93
CA MET A 382 0.95 -6.86 -23.23
C MET A 382 0.45 -5.72 -24.10
N VAL A 383 1.02 -4.54 -23.88
CA VAL A 383 0.90 -3.37 -24.73
C VAL A 383 2.26 -3.03 -25.33
N TYR A 384 2.28 -2.81 -26.63
CA TYR A 384 3.45 -2.31 -27.35
C TYR A 384 3.11 -1.00 -28.06
N VAL A 385 4.03 -0.05 -28.06
CA VAL A 385 3.89 1.21 -28.81
C VAL A 385 5.10 1.37 -29.71
N TYR A 386 4.86 1.49 -31.00
CA TYR A 386 5.86 1.77 -32.01
C TYR A 386 5.79 3.23 -32.45
N LYS A 387 6.95 3.86 -32.56
CA LYS A 387 7.09 5.22 -33.08
C LYS A 387 8.22 5.25 -34.09
N ASN A 388 7.92 5.67 -35.32
CA ASN A 388 8.84 5.65 -36.46
C ASN A 388 9.49 4.25 -36.68
N GLY A 389 8.75 3.18 -36.40
CA GLY A 389 9.23 1.79 -36.50
C GLY A 389 10.04 1.29 -35.30
N GLU A 390 10.30 2.13 -34.30
CA GLU A 390 11.02 1.73 -33.07
C GLU A 390 10.04 1.44 -31.93
N LEU A 391 10.30 0.35 -31.19
CA LEU A 391 9.51 -0.02 -30.01
C LEU A 391 9.84 0.93 -28.84
N VAL A 392 8.91 1.84 -28.51
CA VAL A 392 9.10 2.86 -27.46
C VAL A 392 8.42 2.49 -26.14
N VAL A 393 7.38 1.66 -26.15
CA VAL A 393 6.73 1.11 -24.94
C VAL A 393 6.57 -0.40 -25.09
N SER A 394 6.92 -1.14 -24.03
CA SER A 394 6.62 -2.56 -23.86
C SER A 394 6.23 -2.73 -22.39
N SER A 395 4.98 -3.12 -22.14
CA SER A 395 4.45 -3.17 -20.77
C SER A 395 3.37 -4.21 -20.61
N GLN A 396 3.36 -4.87 -19.45
CA GLN A 396 2.23 -5.68 -19.03
C GLN A 396 1.00 -4.79 -18.80
N CYS A 397 -0.18 -5.31 -19.13
CA CYS A 397 -1.45 -4.66 -18.89
C CYS A 397 -2.45 -5.64 -18.24
N VAL A 398 -3.64 -5.15 -17.91
CA VAL A 398 -4.80 -6.00 -17.64
C VAL A 398 -5.99 -5.47 -18.44
N THR A 399 -6.46 -6.31 -19.34
CA THR A 399 -7.55 -6.03 -20.27
C THR A 399 -8.89 -6.43 -19.68
N GLY A 400 -9.95 -6.33 -20.48
CA GLY A 400 -11.33 -6.60 -20.11
C GLY A 400 -11.59 -7.98 -19.49
N CYS A 401 -12.48 -8.02 -18.50
CA CYS A 401 -12.78 -9.22 -17.73
C CYS A 401 -13.63 -10.23 -18.51
N ILE A 402 -13.07 -11.39 -18.87
CA ILE A 402 -13.79 -12.40 -19.66
C ILE A 402 -14.96 -13.00 -18.89
N SER A 403 -14.76 -13.41 -17.63
CA SER A 403 -15.82 -14.04 -16.82
C SER A 403 -17.02 -13.14 -16.55
N LYS A 404 -16.84 -11.81 -16.63
CA LYS A 404 -17.90 -10.80 -16.45
C LYS A 404 -18.49 -10.35 -17.79
N GLY A 405 -18.08 -10.93 -18.92
CA GLY A 405 -18.54 -10.54 -20.26
C GLY A 405 -17.99 -9.19 -20.75
N HIS A 406 -16.95 -8.67 -20.10
CA HIS A 406 -16.34 -7.38 -20.38
C HIS A 406 -15.04 -7.50 -21.19
N GLY A 407 -14.87 -8.58 -21.95
CA GLY A 407 -13.65 -8.80 -22.73
C GLY A 407 -13.37 -7.66 -23.71
N THR A 408 -12.11 -7.22 -23.78
CA THR A 408 -11.70 -6.18 -24.72
C THR A 408 -11.92 -6.68 -26.16
N PRO A 409 -12.73 -6.00 -27.00
CA PRO A 409 -12.97 -6.44 -28.36
C PRO A 409 -11.71 -6.35 -29.23
N THR A 410 -11.39 -7.42 -29.96
CA THR A 410 -10.34 -7.41 -30.97
C THR A 410 -10.70 -6.50 -32.15
N GLY A 411 -9.70 -6.02 -32.88
CA GLY A 411 -9.93 -5.15 -34.03
C GLY A 411 -8.79 -4.16 -34.31
N VAL A 412 -8.97 -3.35 -35.34
CA VAL A 412 -8.10 -2.22 -35.65
C VAL A 412 -8.86 -0.93 -35.42
N TYR A 413 -8.35 -0.13 -34.49
CA TYR A 413 -8.97 1.10 -34.03
C TYR A 413 -8.04 2.30 -34.23
N SER A 414 -8.51 3.50 -33.91
CA SER A 414 -7.71 4.73 -33.89
C SER A 414 -7.83 5.41 -32.54
N ILE A 415 -6.76 6.04 -32.09
CA ILE A 415 -6.77 6.87 -30.88
C ILE A 415 -7.59 8.14 -31.15
N PHE A 416 -8.62 8.40 -30.34
CA PHE A 416 -9.57 9.50 -30.54
C PHE A 416 -9.25 10.77 -29.75
N SER A 417 -8.76 10.59 -28.53
CA SER A 417 -8.38 11.70 -27.67
C SER A 417 -7.22 11.29 -26.79
N ARG A 418 -6.69 12.27 -26.08
CA ARG A 418 -5.65 12.09 -25.07
C ARG A 418 -6.03 13.01 -23.91
N ASP A 419 -6.67 12.42 -22.93
CA ASP A 419 -7.18 13.15 -21.79
C ASP A 419 -6.25 12.94 -20.58
N LYS A 420 -6.16 13.97 -19.75
CA LYS A 420 -5.48 13.90 -18.46
C LYS A 420 -6.45 14.14 -17.33
N ASP A 421 -6.13 13.54 -16.18
CA ASP A 421 -6.72 13.89 -14.89
C ASP A 421 -8.25 13.93 -14.93
N ARG A 422 -8.85 12.76 -15.21
CA ARG A 422 -10.30 12.61 -15.30
C ARG A 422 -10.80 11.37 -14.60
N TYR A 423 -12.08 11.38 -14.27
CA TYR A 423 -12.79 10.16 -13.93
C TYR A 423 -13.28 9.46 -15.19
N LEU A 424 -13.04 8.16 -15.28
CA LEU A 424 -13.76 7.23 -16.14
C LEU A 424 -15.03 6.80 -15.42
N LYS A 425 -16.16 6.75 -16.11
CA LYS A 425 -17.45 6.36 -15.55
C LYS A 425 -18.11 5.36 -16.49
N GLY A 426 -18.64 4.27 -15.93
CA GLY A 426 -19.42 3.29 -16.66
C GLY A 426 -20.47 2.64 -15.76
N ASP A 427 -21.13 1.60 -16.24
CA ASP A 427 -22.15 0.88 -15.47
C ASP A 427 -21.55 0.32 -14.16
N GLY A 428 -21.91 0.94 -13.04
CA GLY A 428 -21.43 0.58 -11.71
C GLY A 428 -19.99 0.97 -11.35
N TYR A 429 -19.28 1.82 -12.11
CA TYR A 429 -17.95 2.29 -11.70
C TYR A 429 -17.66 3.76 -11.97
N LYS A 430 -16.81 4.33 -11.12
CA LYS A 430 -16.16 5.63 -11.30
C LYS A 430 -14.70 5.52 -10.86
N SER A 431 -13.76 5.70 -11.79
CA SER A 431 -12.32 5.52 -11.51
C SER A 431 -11.54 6.74 -11.96
N TRP A 432 -10.77 7.35 -11.06
CA TRP A 432 -9.83 8.41 -11.45
C TRP A 432 -8.66 7.81 -12.24
N VAL A 433 -8.25 8.49 -13.30
CA VAL A 433 -7.08 8.16 -14.10
C VAL A 433 -6.32 9.44 -14.45
N ASN A 434 -4.99 9.36 -14.42
CA ASN A 434 -4.13 10.48 -14.79
C ASN A 434 -3.93 10.61 -16.30
N PHE A 435 -3.98 9.49 -17.01
CA PHE A 435 -3.87 9.44 -18.46
C PHE A 435 -4.96 8.53 -19.02
N PHE A 436 -5.75 9.03 -19.94
CA PHE A 436 -6.72 8.23 -20.70
C PHE A 436 -6.54 8.44 -22.19
N VAL A 437 -6.37 7.35 -22.91
CA VAL A 437 -6.20 7.32 -24.37
C VAL A 437 -7.26 6.38 -24.95
N PRO A 438 -8.50 6.87 -25.19
CA PRO A 438 -9.58 6.07 -25.76
C PRO A 438 -9.29 5.71 -27.22
N PHE A 439 -9.64 4.47 -27.57
CA PHE A 439 -9.53 3.96 -28.93
C PHE A 439 -10.74 3.16 -29.38
N ASN A 440 -11.71 2.81 -28.52
CA ASN A 440 -12.89 2.08 -28.98
C ASN A 440 -14.11 2.25 -28.07
N GLY A 441 -15.01 3.17 -28.39
CA GLY A 441 -16.35 3.12 -27.81
C GLY A 441 -16.41 3.20 -26.28
N GLY A 442 -15.41 3.85 -25.67
CA GLY A 442 -15.19 3.93 -24.23
C GLY A 442 -14.00 3.15 -23.69
N ILE A 443 -13.56 2.16 -24.46
CA ILE A 443 -12.35 1.40 -24.18
C ILE A 443 -11.13 2.25 -24.54
N GLY A 444 -10.20 2.38 -23.59
CA GLY A 444 -8.95 3.08 -23.78
C GLY A 444 -7.81 2.54 -22.92
N PHE A 445 -6.61 3.04 -23.19
CA PHE A 445 -5.48 2.86 -22.29
C PHE A 445 -5.59 3.83 -21.13
N HIS A 446 -5.34 3.37 -19.91
CA HIS A 446 -5.13 4.25 -18.77
C HIS A 446 -4.25 3.64 -17.71
N ASP A 447 -3.71 4.51 -16.85
CA ASP A 447 -3.10 4.06 -15.61
C ASP A 447 -4.14 3.42 -14.67
N ALA A 448 -3.74 2.36 -13.98
CA ALA A 448 -4.55 1.71 -12.96
C ALA A 448 -3.77 1.70 -11.64
N SER A 449 -3.67 2.87 -11.00
CA SER A 449 -2.94 3.08 -9.74
C SER A 449 -3.43 2.19 -8.59
N TRP A 450 -4.69 1.76 -8.65
CA TRP A 450 -5.31 0.83 -7.70
C TRP A 450 -4.81 -0.62 -7.80
N ARG A 451 -3.99 -0.96 -8.82
CA ARG A 451 -3.44 -2.31 -9.01
C ARG A 451 -1.92 -2.30 -8.92
N SER A 452 -1.38 -3.28 -8.20
CA SER A 452 0.05 -3.49 -8.02
C SER A 452 0.65 -4.59 -8.92
N THR A 453 -0.17 -5.45 -9.52
CA THR A 453 0.26 -6.55 -10.39
C THR A 453 -0.37 -6.43 -11.77
N PHE A 454 0.33 -6.75 -12.85
CA PHE A 454 -0.18 -6.67 -14.22
C PHE A 454 0.23 -7.91 -15.02
N GLY A 455 -0.47 -8.17 -16.12
CA GLY A 455 -0.17 -9.29 -17.01
C GLY A 455 -0.79 -10.63 -16.58
N GLY A 456 -0.33 -11.70 -17.23
CA GLY A 456 -0.73 -13.07 -16.95
C GLY A 456 -2.23 -13.30 -17.14
N ASN A 457 -2.82 -14.16 -16.30
CA ASN A 457 -4.20 -14.62 -16.46
C ASN A 457 -5.23 -13.79 -15.68
N ILE A 458 -4.86 -12.59 -15.21
CA ILE A 458 -5.72 -11.77 -14.36
C ILE A 458 -7.02 -11.38 -15.09
N TYR A 459 -6.93 -11.04 -16.37
CA TYR A 459 -8.08 -10.61 -17.19
C TYR A 459 -9.19 -11.68 -17.31
N LEU A 460 -8.88 -12.95 -17.04
CA LEU A 460 -9.88 -14.01 -17.11
C LEU A 460 -11.01 -13.81 -16.09
N TYR A 461 -10.67 -13.37 -14.87
CA TYR A 461 -11.62 -13.26 -13.75
C TYR A 461 -11.62 -11.93 -13.00
N SER A 462 -10.57 -11.12 -13.18
CA SER A 462 -10.38 -9.85 -12.48
C SER A 462 -9.84 -8.77 -13.45
N GLY A 463 -10.32 -8.80 -14.69
CA GLY A 463 -10.04 -7.79 -15.71
C GLY A 463 -10.81 -6.48 -15.53
N SER A 464 -10.61 -5.54 -16.45
CA SER A 464 -11.32 -4.26 -16.50
C SER A 464 -12.76 -4.42 -17.07
N HIS A 465 -13.47 -3.30 -17.24
CA HIS A 465 -14.73 -3.22 -18.01
C HIS A 465 -14.51 -3.13 -19.54
N GLY A 466 -13.32 -3.48 -20.02
CA GLY A 466 -12.93 -3.45 -21.43
C GLY A 466 -11.65 -2.64 -21.67
N CYS A 467 -11.39 -1.63 -20.84
CA CYS A 467 -10.18 -0.81 -20.90
C CYS A 467 -8.87 -1.59 -20.71
N ILE A 468 -7.76 -0.95 -21.09
CA ILE A 468 -6.41 -1.51 -20.95
C ILE A 468 -5.76 -0.87 -19.74
N ASN A 469 -5.85 -1.55 -18.59
CA ASN A 469 -5.25 -1.10 -17.34
C ASN A 469 -3.72 -1.25 -17.42
N MET A 470 -2.98 -0.17 -17.24
CA MET A 470 -1.51 -0.16 -17.35
C MET A 470 -0.84 0.34 -16.06
N PRO A 471 0.42 -0.07 -15.79
CA PRO A 471 1.24 0.60 -14.79
C PRO A 471 1.36 2.09 -15.09
N TYR A 472 1.32 2.94 -14.06
CA TYR A 472 1.34 4.39 -14.21
C TYR A 472 2.46 4.91 -15.12
N SER A 473 3.69 4.41 -14.93
CA SER A 473 4.85 4.83 -15.73
C SER A 473 4.72 4.46 -17.21
N ALA A 474 4.12 3.30 -17.50
CA ALA A 474 3.89 2.84 -18.86
C ALA A 474 2.75 3.60 -19.54
N ALA A 475 1.64 3.85 -18.83
CA ALA A 475 0.54 4.68 -19.30
C ALA A 475 1.01 6.10 -19.63
N LYS A 476 1.82 6.72 -18.76
CA LYS A 476 2.44 8.03 -19.00
C LYS A 476 3.31 8.00 -20.27
N LYS A 477 4.16 6.97 -20.41
CA LYS A 477 5.06 6.86 -21.57
C LYS A 477 4.27 6.64 -22.86
N LEU A 478 3.23 5.80 -22.85
CA LEU A 478 2.31 5.65 -23.97
C LEU A 478 1.68 6.99 -24.30
N TYR A 479 1.07 7.65 -23.31
CA TYR A 479 0.44 8.96 -23.49
C TYR A 479 1.39 9.96 -24.13
N GLU A 480 2.66 10.03 -23.72
CA GLU A 480 3.65 10.96 -24.29
C GLU A 480 4.10 10.62 -25.71
N ASN A 481 3.98 9.36 -26.12
CA ASN A 481 4.49 8.89 -27.40
C ASN A 481 3.45 8.78 -28.50
N VAL A 482 2.18 8.61 -28.14
CA VAL A 482 1.08 8.48 -29.09
C VAL A 482 0.47 9.81 -29.50
N THR A 483 -0.08 9.84 -30.70
CA THR A 483 -0.84 10.97 -31.24
C THR A 483 -2.22 10.51 -31.70
N LEU A 484 -3.10 11.47 -32.01
CA LEU A 484 -4.40 11.15 -32.59
C LEU A 484 -4.21 10.42 -33.93
N ASP A 485 -5.21 9.64 -34.33
CA ASP A 485 -5.28 8.83 -35.55
C ASP A 485 -4.38 7.59 -35.59
N GLU A 486 -3.34 7.52 -34.77
CA GLU A 486 -2.49 6.33 -34.64
C GLU A 486 -3.32 5.08 -34.36
N LYS A 487 -2.94 3.97 -35.00
CA LYS A 487 -3.73 2.75 -34.98
C LYS A 487 -3.49 1.95 -33.72
N VAL A 488 -4.55 1.35 -33.19
CA VAL A 488 -4.50 0.38 -32.08
C VAL A 488 -4.97 -0.96 -32.60
N ILE A 489 -4.06 -1.93 -32.67
CA ILE A 489 -4.32 -3.28 -33.13
C ILE A 489 -4.51 -4.18 -31.91
N VAL A 490 -5.74 -4.60 -31.67
CA VAL A 490 -6.11 -5.48 -30.55
C VAL A 490 -6.31 -6.90 -31.08
N TYR A 491 -5.58 -7.87 -30.54
CA TYR A 491 -5.59 -9.26 -31.03
C TYR A 491 -5.37 -10.29 -29.91
N GLY A 492 -5.65 -11.55 -30.22
CA GLY A 492 -5.47 -12.67 -29.29
C GLY A 492 -6.56 -12.76 -28.23
N GLY A 493 -6.24 -13.36 -27.10
CA GLY A 493 -7.15 -13.54 -25.97
C GLY A 493 -8.05 -14.76 -26.08
N VAL A 494 -9.03 -14.84 -25.18
CA VAL A 494 -10.07 -15.88 -25.16
C VAL A 494 -11.45 -15.25 -24.98
N ASP A 495 -12.47 -15.86 -25.58
CA ASP A 495 -13.82 -15.28 -25.56
C ASP A 495 -14.66 -15.71 -24.34
N LYS A 496 -14.25 -16.78 -23.63
CA LYS A 496 -14.97 -17.32 -22.48
C LYS A 496 -14.06 -18.12 -21.55
N VAL A 497 -14.51 -18.27 -20.31
CA VAL A 497 -13.86 -19.07 -19.27
C VAL A 497 -14.88 -19.94 -18.52
N ALA A 498 -14.46 -21.09 -18.01
CA ALA A 498 -15.35 -22.00 -17.29
C ALA A 498 -15.54 -21.63 -15.81
N GLY A 499 -14.53 -21.02 -15.17
CA GLY A 499 -14.64 -20.47 -13.82
C GLY A 499 -14.82 -21.48 -12.68
N LYS A 500 -14.30 -22.71 -12.83
CA LYS A 500 -14.34 -23.72 -11.76
C LYS A 500 -13.45 -23.33 -10.58
N ALA A 501 -13.80 -23.74 -9.36
CA ALA A 501 -12.94 -23.58 -8.19
C ALA A 501 -11.72 -24.53 -8.27
N GLN A 502 -10.58 -24.10 -7.75
CA GLN A 502 -9.37 -24.92 -7.69
C GLN A 502 -9.44 -26.00 -6.62
N SER A 503 -8.90 -27.18 -6.96
CA SER A 503 -8.51 -28.22 -6.02
C SER A 503 -6.98 -28.34 -5.98
N PHE A 504 -6.46 -28.61 -4.79
CA PHE A 504 -5.03 -28.78 -4.55
C PHE A 504 -4.74 -30.18 -4.03
N GLY A 505 -3.66 -30.78 -4.52
CA GLY A 505 -3.09 -32.01 -3.98
C GLY A 505 -2.09 -31.77 -2.84
N GLY A 506 -1.41 -32.85 -2.42
CA GLY A 506 -0.35 -32.82 -1.40
C GLY A 506 -0.86 -32.81 0.05
N SER A 507 0.06 -32.90 1.01
CA SER A 507 -0.25 -32.92 2.45
C SER A 507 -0.68 -31.55 2.97
N ASP A 508 -1.45 -31.55 4.06
CA ASP A 508 -1.89 -30.32 4.75
C ASP A 508 -0.97 -29.93 5.91
N SER A 509 -0.13 -30.86 6.38
CA SER A 509 0.83 -30.58 7.43
C SER A 509 2.06 -31.50 7.38
N TYR A 510 3.15 -31.02 7.99
CA TYR A 510 4.38 -31.77 8.20
C TYR A 510 4.88 -31.60 9.63
N ASN A 511 5.33 -32.68 10.24
CA ASN A 511 6.03 -32.67 11.53
C ASN A 511 7.47 -33.12 11.27
N VAL A 512 8.42 -32.24 11.55
CA VAL A 512 9.85 -32.46 11.31
C VAL A 512 10.65 -32.11 12.57
N THR A 513 11.92 -32.47 12.59
CA THR A 513 12.85 -32.17 13.67
C THR A 513 13.92 -31.19 13.18
N GLU A 514 14.40 -30.35 14.09
CA GLU A 514 15.55 -29.48 13.83
C GLU A 514 16.74 -30.29 13.29
N GLY A 515 17.24 -29.86 12.13
CA GLY A 515 18.34 -30.52 11.41
C GLY A 515 17.91 -31.57 10.38
N ASP A 516 16.61 -31.81 10.18
CA ASP A 516 16.12 -32.62 9.07
C ASP A 516 16.48 -32.00 7.71
N VAL A 517 16.67 -32.84 6.70
CA VAL A 517 17.01 -32.42 5.34
C VAL A 517 15.85 -31.69 4.66
N ALA A 518 16.18 -30.83 3.70
CA ALA A 518 15.17 -30.16 2.88
C ALA A 518 14.30 -31.16 2.12
N PHE A 519 13.02 -30.83 1.93
CA PHE A 519 12.04 -31.68 1.24
C PHE A 519 11.09 -30.85 0.38
N ASN A 520 10.45 -31.46 -0.62
CA ASN A 520 9.46 -30.77 -1.47
C ASN A 520 8.04 -31.02 -0.95
N LEU A 521 7.18 -29.99 -1.01
CA LEU A 521 5.79 -30.08 -0.57
C LEU A 521 4.91 -30.94 -1.50
N GLY A 522 5.30 -31.13 -2.76
CA GLY A 522 4.59 -31.97 -3.74
C GLY A 522 3.18 -31.47 -4.05
N VAL A 523 2.93 -30.18 -3.89
CA VAL A 523 1.60 -29.59 -4.14
C VAL A 523 1.35 -29.55 -5.64
N THR A 524 0.14 -29.95 -6.02
CA THR A 524 -0.37 -29.89 -7.39
C THR A 524 -1.66 -29.09 -7.39
N ALA A 525 -2.00 -28.54 -8.56
CA ALA A 525 -3.24 -27.83 -8.79
C ALA A 525 -3.82 -28.26 -10.16
N GLU A 526 -5.14 -28.16 -10.32
CA GLU A 526 -5.78 -28.53 -11.59
C GLU A 526 -5.24 -27.69 -12.75
N ASP A 527 -5.32 -28.25 -13.96
CA ASP A 527 -4.89 -27.61 -15.21
C ASP A 527 -3.41 -27.20 -15.21
N ASN A 528 -2.60 -27.83 -14.35
CA ASN A 528 -1.20 -27.50 -14.12
C ASN A 528 -1.00 -26.00 -13.84
N ALA A 529 -1.95 -25.39 -13.12
CA ALA A 529 -1.88 -23.99 -12.75
C ALA A 529 -0.55 -23.70 -12.04
N LYS A 530 0.11 -22.63 -12.44
CA LYS A 530 1.40 -22.23 -11.87
C LYS A 530 1.22 -21.88 -10.39
N LEU A 531 2.11 -22.40 -9.56
CA LEU A 531 2.07 -22.24 -8.11
C LEU A 531 3.06 -21.21 -7.62
N THR A 532 2.70 -20.52 -6.54
CA THR A 532 3.59 -19.62 -5.78
C THR A 532 3.51 -19.97 -4.29
N TYR A 533 4.62 -19.83 -3.59
CA TYR A 533 4.78 -20.25 -2.20
C TYR A 533 5.27 -19.09 -1.35
N SER A 534 4.78 -18.98 -0.11
CA SER A 534 5.26 -18.01 0.87
C SER A 534 5.15 -18.57 2.28
N SER A 535 6.16 -18.33 3.12
CA SER A 535 6.15 -18.67 4.55
C SER A 535 5.74 -17.47 5.38
N ASP A 536 4.90 -17.68 6.40
CA ASP A 536 4.61 -16.66 7.42
C ASP A 536 5.77 -16.46 8.41
N ASN A 537 6.71 -17.40 8.50
CA ASN A 537 7.81 -17.40 9.45
C ASN A 537 9.08 -18.05 8.89
N GLU A 538 9.87 -17.26 8.16
CA GLU A 538 11.16 -17.67 7.58
C GLU A 538 12.28 -17.95 8.60
N GLY A 539 12.06 -17.63 9.88
CA GLY A 539 12.94 -18.02 10.98
C GLY A 539 12.77 -19.47 11.42
N VAL A 540 11.62 -20.08 11.12
CA VAL A 540 11.31 -21.48 11.40
C VAL A 540 11.41 -22.30 10.12
N VAL A 541 10.73 -21.88 9.05
CA VAL A 541 10.73 -22.58 7.76
C VAL A 541 10.80 -21.62 6.59
N ARG A 542 11.68 -21.91 5.63
CA ARG A 542 11.77 -21.21 4.33
C ARG A 542 11.26 -22.11 3.22
N VAL A 543 10.70 -21.52 2.17
CA VAL A 543 10.22 -22.24 0.97
C VAL A 543 10.69 -21.50 -0.28
N ASP A 544 11.16 -22.25 -1.29
CA ASP A 544 11.57 -21.67 -2.58
C ASP A 544 10.41 -21.66 -3.61
N GLU A 545 10.68 -21.12 -4.81
CA GLU A 545 9.70 -21.03 -5.90
C GLU A 545 9.20 -22.39 -6.42
N ASN A 546 9.95 -23.48 -6.16
CA ASN A 546 9.62 -24.84 -6.56
C ASN A 546 8.91 -25.62 -5.44
N GLY A 547 8.64 -24.99 -4.30
CA GLY A 547 8.02 -25.63 -3.14
C GLY A 547 8.98 -26.49 -2.31
N ASN A 548 10.31 -26.28 -2.43
CA ASN A 548 11.28 -26.94 -1.56
C ASN A 548 11.40 -26.19 -0.24
N VAL A 549 11.23 -26.94 0.85
CA VAL A 549 11.24 -26.47 2.23
C VAL A 549 12.62 -26.66 2.85
N THR A 550 13.14 -25.60 3.48
CA THR A 550 14.35 -25.64 4.31
C THR A 550 14.00 -25.30 5.76
N ILE A 551 14.47 -26.13 6.69
CA ILE A 551 14.27 -25.94 8.13
C ILE A 551 15.30 -24.95 8.67
N ALA A 552 14.82 -23.87 9.29
CA ALA A 552 15.66 -22.78 9.80
C ALA A 552 15.71 -22.72 11.34
N GLY A 553 14.65 -23.16 12.02
CA GLY A 553 14.60 -23.13 13.49
C GLY A 553 13.38 -23.86 14.05
N VAL A 554 13.39 -24.08 15.36
CA VAL A 554 12.28 -24.71 16.10
C VAL A 554 11.08 -23.77 16.17
N GLY A 555 9.88 -24.31 15.99
CA GLY A 555 8.64 -23.55 16.03
C GLY A 555 7.59 -24.09 15.07
N THR A 556 6.61 -23.26 14.73
CA THR A 556 5.60 -23.57 13.70
C THR A 556 5.55 -22.45 12.68
N ALA A 557 5.42 -22.82 11.41
CA ALA A 557 5.23 -21.91 10.28
C ALA A 557 4.09 -22.43 9.39
N THR A 558 3.37 -21.51 8.77
CA THR A 558 2.35 -21.79 7.75
C THR A 558 2.88 -21.38 6.39
N ILE A 559 2.96 -22.35 5.47
CA ILE A 559 3.22 -22.09 4.06
C ILE A 559 1.89 -21.84 3.36
N THR A 560 1.75 -20.67 2.74
CA THR A 560 0.63 -20.38 1.82
C THR A 560 1.06 -20.70 0.40
N VAL A 561 0.27 -21.53 -0.28
CA VAL A 561 0.44 -21.90 -1.69
C VAL A 561 -0.71 -21.28 -2.48
N LYS A 562 -0.42 -20.52 -3.53
CA LYS A 562 -1.44 -19.92 -4.41
C LYS A 562 -1.28 -20.44 -5.83
N SER A 563 -2.39 -20.75 -6.49
CA SER A 563 -2.40 -21.03 -7.93
C SER A 563 -2.83 -19.81 -8.73
N GLU A 564 -2.17 -19.58 -9.86
CA GLU A 564 -2.65 -18.63 -10.86
C GLU A 564 -3.98 -19.12 -11.48
N ALA A 565 -4.81 -18.19 -11.95
CA ALA A 565 -6.02 -18.56 -12.68
C ALA A 565 -5.69 -19.19 -14.04
N THR A 566 -6.58 -20.04 -14.56
CA THR A 566 -6.53 -20.60 -15.91
C THR A 566 -7.86 -20.40 -16.64
N THR A 567 -7.92 -20.75 -17.93
CA THR A 567 -9.17 -20.66 -18.70
C THR A 567 -10.29 -21.54 -18.13
N SER A 568 -9.93 -22.60 -17.41
CA SER A 568 -10.88 -23.52 -16.79
C SER A 568 -11.15 -23.22 -15.31
N TYR A 569 -10.15 -22.74 -14.57
CA TYR A 569 -10.20 -22.60 -13.12
C TYR A 569 -9.89 -21.18 -12.64
N LYS A 570 -10.61 -20.70 -11.63
CA LYS A 570 -10.28 -19.47 -10.90
C LYS A 570 -8.98 -19.67 -10.12
N ALA A 571 -8.28 -18.58 -9.78
CA ALA A 571 -7.16 -18.66 -8.84
C ALA A 571 -7.62 -19.25 -7.50
N GLY A 572 -6.73 -19.95 -6.81
CA GLY A 572 -7.03 -20.56 -5.51
C GLY A 572 -5.85 -20.49 -4.56
N SER A 573 -6.08 -20.88 -3.30
CA SER A 573 -5.01 -20.99 -2.32
C SER A 573 -5.21 -22.18 -1.38
N LYS A 574 -4.09 -22.74 -0.92
CA LYS A 574 -3.99 -23.77 0.11
C LYS A 574 -2.99 -23.32 1.19
N THR A 575 -3.23 -23.65 2.44
CA THR A 575 -2.25 -23.48 3.52
C THR A 575 -1.72 -24.83 4.00
N ILE A 576 -0.43 -24.89 4.33
CA ILE A 576 0.24 -26.08 4.87
C ILE A 576 0.97 -25.70 6.15
N THR A 577 0.68 -26.39 7.26
CA THR A 577 1.35 -26.13 8.55
C THR A 577 2.56 -27.02 8.74
N ILE A 578 3.71 -26.44 9.08
CA ILE A 578 4.94 -27.17 9.36
C ILE A 578 5.37 -26.91 10.79
N THR A 579 5.44 -27.96 11.59
CA THR A 579 5.92 -27.93 12.97
C THR A 579 7.32 -28.53 13.03
N VAL A 580 8.28 -27.73 13.48
CA VAL A 580 9.68 -28.11 13.68
C VAL A 580 9.92 -28.32 15.17
N ASN A 581 10.15 -29.57 15.56
CA ASN A 581 10.44 -29.96 16.93
C ASN A 581 11.94 -29.82 17.23
N ALA A 582 12.29 -29.43 18.46
CA ALA A 582 13.68 -29.41 18.89
C ALA A 582 14.29 -30.82 18.86
N LYS A 583 15.56 -30.92 18.43
CA LYS A 583 16.26 -32.20 18.45
C LYS A 583 16.49 -32.66 19.90
N PRO A 584 16.10 -33.89 20.27
CA PRO A 584 16.41 -34.43 21.59
C PRO A 584 17.94 -34.45 21.82
N GLN A 585 18.42 -33.77 22.86
CA GLN A 585 19.83 -33.82 23.25
C GLN A 585 20.08 -35.03 24.18
N PRO A 586 21.10 -35.87 23.93
CA PRO A 586 21.46 -36.92 24.87
C PRO A 586 22.16 -36.32 26.10
N ASN A 587 21.67 -36.63 27.31
CA ASN A 587 22.33 -36.23 28.56
C ASN A 587 23.69 -36.96 28.71
N GLN A 588 24.76 -36.23 29.02
CA GLN A 588 26.09 -36.77 29.27
C GLN A 588 26.21 -37.24 30.74
N THR A 589 26.98 -38.29 31.04
CA THR A 589 27.22 -38.71 32.43
C THR A 589 28.56 -38.15 32.93
N PRO A 590 28.60 -37.33 34.01
CA PRO A 590 29.84 -36.78 34.52
C PRO A 590 30.66 -37.84 35.25
N SER A 591 31.98 -37.66 35.35
CA SER A 591 32.81 -38.48 36.24
C SER A 591 32.94 -37.81 37.61
N VAL A 592 32.77 -38.58 38.69
CA VAL A 592 33.01 -38.14 40.07
C VAL A 592 34.31 -38.75 40.56
N THR A 593 35.27 -37.91 40.94
CA THR A 593 36.59 -38.33 41.42
C THR A 593 36.71 -38.03 42.91
N ILE A 594 37.23 -38.98 43.70
CA ILE A 594 37.56 -38.77 45.12
C ILE A 594 39.09 -38.79 45.25
N GLY A 595 39.70 -37.62 45.45
CA GLY A 595 41.15 -37.43 45.34
C GLY A 595 41.97 -38.15 46.41
N CYS A 596 41.40 -38.43 47.58
CA CYS A 596 42.12 -39.07 48.68
C CYS A 596 42.24 -40.60 48.56
N GLY A 597 41.43 -41.24 47.72
CA GLY A 597 41.37 -42.71 47.58
C GLY A 597 40.91 -43.44 48.85
N ASN A 598 41.03 -44.77 48.86
CA ASN A 598 40.74 -45.58 50.05
C ASN A 598 41.71 -45.23 51.19
N LYS A 599 41.20 -45.21 52.42
CA LYS A 599 41.97 -44.82 53.61
C LYS A 599 41.95 -45.90 54.67
N THR A 600 43.10 -46.11 55.30
CA THR A 600 43.21 -46.84 56.57
C THR A 600 43.68 -45.85 57.63
N VAL A 601 42.90 -45.71 58.69
CA VAL A 601 43.12 -44.77 59.81
C VAL A 601 42.95 -45.50 61.13
N THR A 602 43.30 -44.88 62.24
CA THR A 602 43.12 -45.42 63.59
C THR A 602 42.06 -44.63 64.33
N GLU A 603 41.35 -45.27 65.26
CA GLU A 603 40.38 -44.62 66.13
C GLU A 603 40.98 -43.39 66.85
N GLY A 604 40.34 -42.23 66.65
CA GLY A 604 40.80 -40.95 67.18
C GLY A 604 41.73 -40.15 66.27
N ASP A 605 42.03 -40.62 65.05
CA ASP A 605 42.74 -39.84 64.04
C ASP A 605 41.95 -38.58 63.64
N ALA A 606 42.68 -37.52 63.27
CA ALA A 606 42.08 -36.25 62.86
C ALA A 606 41.21 -36.40 61.60
N PRO A 607 40.14 -35.61 61.44
CA PRO A 607 39.32 -35.61 60.23
C PRO A 607 40.13 -35.32 58.97
N PHE A 608 39.71 -35.86 57.82
CA PHE A 608 40.34 -35.62 56.53
C PHE A 608 39.32 -35.25 55.45
N SER A 609 39.74 -34.47 54.45
CA SER A 609 38.88 -34.11 53.31
C SER A 609 38.96 -35.15 52.20
N LEU A 610 37.80 -35.46 51.60
CA LEU A 610 37.72 -36.36 50.45
C LEU A 610 38.43 -35.82 49.20
N GLY A 611 38.50 -34.49 49.06
CA GLY A 611 38.98 -33.83 47.84
C GLY A 611 38.19 -34.24 46.60
N ALA A 612 36.87 -34.41 46.76
CA ALA A 612 36.02 -34.92 45.68
C ALA A 612 35.64 -33.81 44.68
N SER A 613 35.55 -34.15 43.40
CA SER A 613 35.14 -33.24 42.34
C SER A 613 34.36 -33.97 41.25
N ALA A 614 33.48 -33.24 40.55
CA ALA A 614 32.79 -33.71 39.35
C ALA A 614 33.39 -33.06 38.11
N SER A 615 33.54 -33.81 37.01
CA SER A 615 34.13 -33.33 35.75
C SER A 615 33.38 -32.16 35.12
N ASN A 616 32.09 -32.01 35.44
CA ASN A 616 31.23 -30.93 34.97
C ASN A 616 31.12 -29.77 35.98
N GLY A 617 31.88 -29.80 37.09
CA GLY A 617 31.85 -28.76 38.12
C GLY A 617 30.59 -28.76 38.99
N ALA A 618 29.76 -29.81 38.94
CA ALA A 618 28.57 -29.92 39.77
C ALA A 618 28.92 -29.93 41.27
N GLY A 619 28.07 -29.28 42.07
CA GLY A 619 28.11 -29.40 43.52
C GLY A 619 27.88 -30.85 43.97
N LEU A 620 28.61 -31.29 44.99
CA LEU A 620 28.56 -32.67 45.47
C LEU A 620 27.76 -32.79 46.76
N SER A 621 27.08 -33.92 46.90
CA SER A 621 26.53 -34.38 48.18
C SER A 621 27.27 -35.64 48.63
N TYR A 622 27.30 -35.87 49.94
CA TYR A 622 28.10 -36.94 50.54
C TYR A 622 27.26 -37.82 51.45
N GLN A 623 27.56 -39.12 51.46
CA GLN A 623 26.90 -40.11 52.29
C GLN A 623 27.90 -41.07 52.89
N SER A 624 27.72 -41.41 54.17
CA SER A 624 28.40 -42.53 54.82
C SER A 624 27.43 -43.71 54.95
N SER A 625 27.90 -44.91 54.63
CA SER A 625 27.13 -46.15 54.81
C SER A 625 26.99 -46.56 56.28
N ASP A 626 27.87 -46.09 57.16
CA ASP A 626 27.77 -46.23 58.61
C ASP A 626 28.40 -44.99 59.31
N PRO A 627 27.59 -43.94 59.55
CA PRO A 627 28.05 -42.73 60.22
C PRO A 627 28.61 -42.96 61.63
N SER A 628 28.32 -44.11 62.24
CA SER A 628 28.82 -44.45 63.58
C SER A 628 30.23 -45.03 63.58
N VAL A 629 30.77 -45.41 62.40
CA VAL A 629 32.19 -45.75 62.18
C VAL A 629 32.95 -44.52 61.68
N ALA A 630 32.46 -43.86 60.63
CA ALA A 630 32.92 -42.54 60.20
C ALA A 630 31.80 -41.76 59.52
N SER A 631 31.64 -40.48 59.83
CA SER A 631 30.66 -39.59 59.17
C SER A 631 31.33 -38.68 58.16
N VAL A 632 30.57 -38.17 57.19
CA VAL A 632 31.02 -37.15 56.24
C VAL A 632 30.07 -35.95 56.30
N ASP A 633 30.62 -34.73 56.33
CA ASP A 633 29.84 -33.49 56.34
C ASP A 633 29.53 -32.97 54.92
N GLY A 634 28.77 -31.87 54.84
CA GLY A 634 28.40 -31.24 53.56
C GLY A 634 29.57 -30.62 52.78
N ALA A 635 30.75 -30.46 53.39
CA ALA A 635 31.97 -30.00 52.75
C ALA A 635 32.89 -31.16 52.33
N GLY A 636 32.47 -32.41 52.56
CA GLY A 636 33.24 -33.60 52.22
C GLY A 636 34.36 -33.92 53.21
N ASN A 637 34.28 -33.45 54.46
CA ASN A 637 35.22 -33.82 55.51
C ASN A 637 34.71 -35.05 56.27
N VAL A 638 35.58 -36.06 56.40
CA VAL A 638 35.31 -37.33 57.05
C VAL A 638 35.83 -37.31 58.49
N THR A 639 34.96 -37.56 59.46
CA THR A 639 35.28 -37.67 60.90
C THR A 639 35.26 -39.13 61.35
N ILE A 640 36.27 -39.54 62.12
CA ILE A 640 36.51 -40.94 62.52
C ILE A 640 36.04 -41.17 63.96
N TYR A 641 35.27 -42.25 64.20
CA TYR A 641 34.69 -42.52 65.52
C TYR A 641 35.17 -43.80 66.18
N ARG A 642 34.99 -44.96 65.53
CA ARG A 642 35.34 -46.27 66.13
C ARG A 642 35.84 -47.23 65.07
N ALA A 643 36.50 -48.30 65.52
CA ALA A 643 36.96 -49.34 64.62
C ALA A 643 35.85 -49.99 63.79
N GLY A 644 36.13 -50.23 62.50
CA GLY A 644 35.18 -50.75 61.53
C GLY A 644 35.57 -50.37 60.10
N THR A 645 34.77 -50.80 59.12
CA THR A 645 34.97 -50.45 57.70
C THR A 645 33.69 -49.82 57.16
N VAL A 646 33.82 -48.68 56.49
CA VAL A 646 32.69 -47.90 55.96
C VAL A 646 32.97 -47.38 54.56
N GLN A 647 31.95 -47.38 53.70
CA GLN A 647 31.97 -46.71 52.39
C GLN A 647 31.49 -45.26 52.54
N ILE A 648 32.26 -44.34 51.98
CA ILE A 648 31.89 -42.92 51.84
C ILE A 648 31.67 -42.62 50.35
N THR A 649 30.48 -42.16 50.00
CA THR A 649 30.03 -41.90 48.62
C THR A 649 29.91 -40.40 48.37
N ALA A 650 30.45 -39.91 47.25
CA ALA A 650 30.22 -38.57 46.72
C ALA A 650 29.29 -38.66 45.50
N ILE A 651 28.25 -37.82 45.44
CA ILE A 651 27.19 -37.87 44.44
C ILE A 651 27.06 -36.50 43.76
N ALA A 652 27.19 -36.50 42.44
CA ALA A 652 26.78 -35.39 41.57
C ALA A 652 25.33 -35.63 41.11
N GLY A 653 24.42 -34.71 41.45
CA GLY A 653 23.01 -34.80 41.06
C GLY A 653 22.76 -34.55 39.56
N GLU A 654 21.53 -34.80 39.10
CA GLU A 654 21.12 -34.50 37.73
C GLU A 654 21.06 -32.98 37.47
N MET A 655 21.47 -32.55 36.27
CA MET A 655 21.36 -31.15 35.82
C MET A 655 21.08 -31.09 34.30
N ALA A 656 20.69 -29.93 33.77
CA ALA A 656 20.40 -29.78 32.34
C ALA A 656 21.57 -30.25 31.46
N GLY A 657 21.32 -31.26 30.62
CA GLY A 657 22.33 -31.88 29.76
C GLY A 657 23.23 -32.93 30.43
N TRP A 658 23.04 -33.25 31.72
CA TRP A 658 23.85 -34.24 32.45
C TRP A 658 23.04 -35.19 33.35
N ASN A 659 23.34 -36.49 33.29
CA ASN A 659 22.82 -37.50 34.22
C ASN A 659 23.51 -37.41 35.59
N SER A 660 22.93 -38.02 36.63
CA SER A 660 23.60 -38.17 37.93
C SER A 660 24.74 -39.20 37.85
N ALA A 661 25.79 -38.99 38.65
CA ALA A 661 26.88 -39.93 38.83
C ALA A 661 27.37 -39.93 40.27
N SER A 662 28.00 -41.03 40.70
CA SER A 662 28.59 -41.12 42.03
C SER A 662 29.88 -41.93 42.02
N SER A 663 30.68 -41.75 43.07
CA SER A 663 31.90 -42.52 43.33
C SER A 663 32.03 -42.76 44.84
N SER A 664 32.66 -43.86 45.23
CA SER A 664 32.81 -44.23 46.64
C SER A 664 34.23 -44.66 46.98
N ILE A 665 34.66 -44.39 48.21
CA ILE A 665 35.89 -44.93 48.79
C ILE A 665 35.60 -45.75 50.04
N THR A 666 36.50 -46.67 50.36
CA THR A 666 36.51 -47.44 51.60
C THR A 666 37.40 -46.75 52.63
N VAL A 667 36.84 -46.54 53.83
CA VAL A 667 37.57 -46.08 55.01
C VAL A 667 37.59 -47.21 56.03
N THR A 668 38.77 -47.74 56.34
CA THR A 668 39.00 -48.75 57.37
C THR A 668 39.60 -48.08 58.60
N VAL A 669 38.92 -48.21 59.73
CA VAL A 669 39.34 -47.66 61.02
C VAL A 669 39.84 -48.80 61.90
N ASN A 670 41.12 -48.78 62.25
CA ASN A 670 41.75 -49.72 63.16
C ASN A 670 41.51 -49.33 64.62
N GLN A 671 41.48 -50.30 65.53
CA GLN A 671 41.43 -50.03 66.97
C GLN A 671 42.71 -49.34 67.44
N LYS A 672 42.57 -48.34 68.31
CA LYS A 672 43.71 -47.68 68.95
C LYS A 672 44.42 -48.67 69.89
N PRO A 673 45.75 -48.86 69.81
CA PRO A 673 46.47 -49.75 70.72
C PRO A 673 46.28 -49.29 72.17
N GLN A 674 45.79 -50.18 73.05
CA GLN A 674 45.76 -49.92 74.49
C GLN A 674 47.17 -50.01 75.08
N PRO A 675 47.59 -49.08 75.97
CA PRO A 675 48.86 -49.21 76.67
C PRO A 675 48.85 -50.47 77.56
N GLN A 676 49.92 -51.28 77.48
CA GLN A 676 50.14 -52.43 78.36
C GLN A 676 50.13 -51.98 79.84
N PRO A 677 49.49 -52.74 80.76
CA PRO A 677 49.58 -52.46 82.19
C PRO A 677 51.03 -52.56 82.67
N VAL A 678 51.53 -51.52 83.32
CA VAL A 678 52.78 -51.58 84.10
C VAL A 678 52.55 -52.43 85.36
N THR A 679 53.33 -53.50 85.51
CA THR A 679 53.33 -54.38 86.68
C THR A 679 53.76 -53.60 87.94
N PRO A 680 53.07 -53.74 89.10
CA PRO A 680 53.44 -53.04 90.33
C PRO A 680 54.76 -53.53 90.93
N THR A 681 55.56 -52.60 91.44
CA THR A 681 56.73 -52.82 92.29
C THR A 681 56.32 -53.39 93.65
N GLU A 682 56.98 -54.47 94.08
CA GLU A 682 56.81 -55.14 95.37
C GLU A 682 57.51 -54.36 96.52
N PRO A 683 56.89 -54.15 97.70
CA PRO A 683 57.56 -53.58 98.87
C PRO A 683 58.06 -54.61 99.89
N SER A 684 59.34 -54.42 100.24
CA SER A 684 60.03 -54.60 101.53
C SER A 684 60.27 -56.01 102.12
N GLU A 685 61.55 -56.26 102.43
CA GLU A 685 61.94 -56.88 103.69
C GLU A 685 62.92 -55.98 104.44
N GLN A 686 62.55 -55.65 105.67
CA GLN A 686 63.42 -55.11 106.71
C GLN A 686 63.31 -56.09 107.89
N PRO A 687 64.43 -56.54 108.49
CA PRO A 687 64.41 -57.00 109.88
C PRO A 687 65.24 -56.09 110.80
N GLN A 688 64.50 -55.54 111.77
CA GLN A 688 64.75 -55.33 113.20
C GLN A 688 66.14 -55.00 113.82
N GLN A 689 66.03 -54.03 114.73
CA GLN A 689 66.88 -53.53 115.83
C GLN A 689 67.85 -54.52 116.53
N ASN A 690 69.06 -54.04 116.81
CA ASN A 690 69.50 -53.61 118.15
C ASN A 690 70.68 -52.65 118.08
#